data_AF-A0A6A6II91-F1
#
_entry.id   AF-A0A6A6II91-F1
#
_cell.length_a   1.000
_cell.length_b   1.000
_cell.length_c   1.000
_cell.angle_alpha   90.00
_cell.angle_beta   90.00
_cell.angle_gamma   90.00
#
_symmetry.space_group_name_H-M   'P 1'
#
loop_
_entity.id
_entity.type
_entity.pdbx_description
1 polymer ?
#
loop_
_entity_poly.entity_id
_entity_poly.type
_entity_poly.pdbx_seq_one_letter_code
_entity_poly.pdbx_strand_id
1 'polypeptide(L)'
;MESQSGCPSSAAANRWERFKAVIERLYMVEKRKVSEVVTIMKNDHGFDAGENQYKYQFKKWKWKKNMLARKKTEIATQLQSRAAAGKPSSAITFQGRPIDQNKIRRHLKATARQESRDMVLKRAPLATGPDVLMVDSRPVLSFANSIFLKWNMPYAAMRRFQVQSFSHASPSSFSAPTPGSDIAVVTPSASADPPRDAPSPTALHLKEKVAIDRAHLFVQGQHDKLLKSMDKEERMEMSTWLYQYWFFCFKTAKNWGRGPRVWTADSLGFDRFHDPAHRSLPSTPSGGLNVDGPRPPEVLRPSNLCRWHIHVRQDEEEDYEELPEEEITADLAATADPYDESTWGPWPSQWQEPPLQARLRDALEHNDFSTIRTETLPVAVPQIAKAAKRSPDELLQESLGFSIISRDVDQVESILRQVQREKVDISSLHPCHLATSYLDGSKSCCNIFSALLHLGPNLRHIYTNDMGHTVLDNLMIAILKSHTSVTPTIADPALRDMCRFPGEEVDICGRWDADSDCIRHLLAKGDPSIPFSWKHKFCHTSVQAICHCICQISQYSTAMRGAASGLYVRRCFDCGMKLQLQPLHCLVVTAYHVACHGCEDEDLFGMVACLLCLIANGFDTRKMASISITALVQNAGLESPCDHEELSPAELSQKLSETPASSSWSAEVKTGWSVFCGILCLDQNNSEVIDSEGEMSEHSEVDDREFIGTDPPADFFRGDHFGFHNQAGLFRLREDLATLWAAVQAELSTYRRLDERYGWTSDYFSMEQLRDQLDRGEHVSVKYADAGLLQTHCVCGSFSTYRGIPTLSDTTTQYIANLDVWQRATYSHLPDY
;
A
#
# COMPACT_ATOMS: atom_id res chain seq x y z
N MET A 1 -80.82 21.54 -43.75
CA MET A 1 -81.23 20.42 -42.87
C MET A 1 -79.96 19.93 -42.21
N GLU A 2 -79.69 20.40 -41.00
CA GLU A 2 -78.44 20.13 -40.28
C GLU A 2 -78.70 19.21 -39.08
N SER A 3 -77.77 18.28 -38.89
CA SER A 3 -77.70 17.34 -37.77
C SER A 3 -76.35 17.48 -37.07
N GLN A 4 -76.34 17.90 -35.80
CA GLN A 4 -75.24 17.73 -34.84
C GLN A 4 -75.86 17.72 -33.43
N SER A 5 -75.93 16.58 -32.71
CA SER A 5 -74.88 15.92 -31.91
C SER A 5 -74.55 16.65 -30.60
N GLY A 6 -75.27 16.30 -29.53
CA GLY A 6 -75.04 16.74 -28.15
C GLY A 6 -74.27 15.69 -27.33
N CYS A 7 -73.34 16.18 -26.50
CA CYS A 7 -72.36 15.46 -25.68
C CYS A 7 -72.96 14.70 -24.46
N PRO A 8 -72.62 13.42 -24.20
CA PRO A 8 -72.99 12.72 -22.96
C PRO A 8 -71.75 12.48 -22.08
N SER A 9 -71.52 13.30 -21.05
CA SER A 9 -70.31 13.16 -20.20
C SER A 9 -70.56 13.02 -18.68
N SER A 10 -71.73 13.39 -18.14
CA SER A 10 -71.92 13.35 -16.67
C SER A 10 -72.62 12.10 -16.10
N ALA A 11 -73.48 11.41 -16.86
CA ALA A 11 -74.26 10.28 -16.34
C ALA A 11 -73.48 8.95 -16.23
N ALA A 12 -72.56 8.68 -17.17
CA ALA A 12 -71.81 7.43 -17.20
C ALA A 12 -70.76 7.34 -16.08
N ALA A 13 -70.15 8.46 -15.68
CA ALA A 13 -69.15 8.50 -14.61
C ALA A 13 -69.74 8.15 -13.23
N ASN A 14 -70.99 8.56 -12.96
CA ASN A 14 -71.68 8.30 -11.69
C ASN A 14 -72.01 6.82 -11.46
N ARG A 15 -72.29 6.05 -12.53
CA ARG A 15 -72.64 4.61 -12.42
C ARG A 15 -71.48 3.76 -11.88
N TRP A 16 -70.24 4.09 -12.28
CA TRP A 16 -69.04 3.38 -11.82
C TRP A 16 -68.71 3.70 -10.36
N GLU A 17 -68.87 4.95 -9.93
CA GLU A 17 -68.57 5.34 -8.54
C GLU A 17 -69.53 4.67 -7.54
N ARG A 18 -70.82 4.48 -7.90
CA ARG A 18 -71.80 3.77 -7.04
C ARG A 18 -71.39 2.34 -6.70
N PHE A 19 -70.78 1.62 -7.64
CA PHE A 19 -70.36 0.23 -7.46
C PHE A 19 -68.88 0.05 -7.18
N LYS A 20 -68.12 1.15 -7.11
CA LYS A 20 -66.68 1.13 -6.91
C LYS A 20 -66.27 0.30 -5.70
N ALA A 21 -66.93 0.45 -4.55
CA ALA A 21 -66.62 -0.31 -3.33
C ALA A 21 -66.83 -1.84 -3.50
N VAL A 22 -67.86 -2.25 -4.24
CA VAL A 22 -68.18 -3.67 -4.49
C VAL A 22 -67.19 -4.27 -5.49
N ILE A 23 -66.95 -3.57 -6.60
CA ILE A 23 -65.98 -3.99 -7.61
C ILE A 23 -64.57 -4.05 -7.01
N GLU A 24 -64.24 -3.11 -6.11
CA GLU A 24 -62.99 -3.09 -5.37
C GLU A 24 -62.85 -4.31 -4.47
N ARG A 25 -63.90 -4.67 -3.71
CA ARG A 25 -63.90 -5.88 -2.87
C ARG A 25 -63.64 -7.13 -3.72
N LEU A 26 -64.39 -7.32 -4.80
CA LEU A 26 -64.28 -8.49 -5.67
C LEU A 26 -62.90 -8.57 -6.35
N TYR A 27 -62.41 -7.45 -6.90
CA TYR A 27 -61.19 -7.43 -7.70
C TYR A 27 -59.91 -7.38 -6.84
N MET A 28 -59.88 -6.54 -5.80
CA MET A 28 -58.66 -6.26 -5.00
C MET A 28 -58.58 -7.09 -3.72
N VAL A 29 -59.70 -7.33 -3.02
CA VAL A 29 -59.72 -8.07 -1.74
C VAL A 29 -59.85 -9.57 -1.99
N GLU A 30 -60.88 -9.97 -2.73
CA GLU A 30 -61.18 -11.38 -3.05
C GLU A 30 -60.33 -11.94 -4.21
N LYS A 31 -59.52 -11.08 -4.85
CA LYS A 31 -58.57 -11.39 -5.94
C LYS A 31 -59.17 -12.07 -7.19
N ARG A 32 -60.49 -12.00 -7.39
CA ARG A 32 -61.21 -12.59 -8.54
C ARG A 32 -60.70 -12.11 -9.89
N LYS A 33 -60.78 -12.93 -10.94
CA LYS A 33 -60.38 -12.53 -12.32
C LYS A 33 -61.33 -11.45 -12.84
N VAL A 34 -60.88 -10.58 -13.76
CA VAL A 34 -61.74 -9.50 -14.30
C VAL A 34 -63.00 -10.08 -14.95
N SER A 35 -62.88 -11.21 -15.64
CA SER A 35 -64.01 -11.97 -16.20
C SER A 35 -65.03 -12.38 -15.14
N GLU A 36 -64.57 -12.88 -13.99
CA GLU A 36 -65.44 -13.27 -12.87
C GLU A 36 -66.11 -12.05 -12.22
N VAL A 37 -65.37 -10.95 -12.07
CA VAL A 37 -65.93 -9.69 -11.55
C VAL A 37 -67.02 -9.15 -12.48
N VAL A 38 -66.82 -9.22 -13.80
CA VAL A 38 -67.84 -8.84 -14.80
C VAL A 38 -69.10 -9.70 -14.63
N THR A 39 -68.95 -11.02 -14.52
CA THR A 39 -70.08 -11.94 -14.33
C THR A 39 -70.83 -11.66 -13.03
N ILE A 40 -70.13 -11.50 -11.91
CA ILE A 40 -70.72 -11.22 -10.60
C ILE A 40 -71.45 -9.88 -10.61
N MET A 41 -70.83 -8.84 -11.17
CA MET A 41 -71.44 -7.52 -11.23
C MET A 41 -72.65 -7.48 -12.17
N LYS A 42 -72.64 -8.27 -13.25
CA LYS A 42 -73.77 -8.41 -14.17
C LYS A 42 -74.95 -9.13 -13.50
N ASN A 43 -74.67 -10.25 -12.84
CA ASN A 43 -75.71 -11.13 -12.29
C ASN A 43 -76.27 -10.62 -10.96
N ASP A 44 -75.40 -10.19 -10.03
CA ASP A 44 -75.80 -9.92 -8.64
C ASP A 44 -76.09 -8.44 -8.40
N HIS A 45 -75.62 -7.56 -9.30
CA HIS A 45 -75.71 -6.11 -9.15
C HIS A 45 -76.32 -5.40 -10.37
N GLY A 46 -76.76 -6.14 -11.40
CA GLY A 46 -77.37 -5.59 -12.62
C GLY A 46 -76.43 -4.65 -13.41
N PHE A 47 -75.13 -4.72 -13.17
CA PHE A 47 -74.13 -3.84 -13.76
C PHE A 47 -73.49 -4.53 -14.97
N ASP A 48 -74.14 -4.39 -16.13
CA ASP A 48 -73.63 -4.87 -17.41
C ASP A 48 -72.62 -3.88 -18.01
N ALA A 49 -71.35 -4.31 -18.08
CA ALA A 49 -70.23 -3.59 -18.68
C ALA A 49 -69.18 -4.60 -19.19
N GLY A 50 -68.54 -4.30 -20.31
CA GLY A 50 -67.55 -5.21 -20.94
C GLY A 50 -66.23 -5.26 -20.17
N GLU A 51 -65.49 -6.37 -20.30
CA GLU A 51 -64.21 -6.57 -19.59
C GLU A 51 -63.18 -5.44 -19.88
N ASN A 52 -63.17 -4.91 -21.10
CA ASN A 52 -62.32 -3.79 -21.49
C ASN A 52 -62.68 -2.48 -20.77
N GLN A 53 -63.96 -2.28 -20.44
CA GLN A 53 -64.41 -1.12 -19.68
C GLN A 53 -63.98 -1.23 -18.21
N TYR A 54 -64.03 -2.42 -17.62
CA TYR A 54 -63.45 -2.66 -16.29
C TYR A 54 -61.94 -2.43 -16.27
N LYS A 55 -61.19 -2.92 -17.27
CA LYS A 55 -59.75 -2.67 -17.38
C LYS A 55 -59.44 -1.18 -17.52
N TYR A 56 -60.21 -0.45 -18.33
CA TYR A 56 -60.10 1.00 -18.45
C TYR A 56 -60.38 1.70 -17.11
N GLN A 57 -61.43 1.29 -16.40
CA GLN A 57 -61.82 1.88 -15.14
C GLN A 57 -60.83 1.56 -14.01
N PHE A 58 -60.25 0.36 -13.97
CA PHE A 58 -59.17 0.01 -13.05
C PHE A 58 -57.92 0.85 -13.30
N LYS A 59 -57.60 1.13 -14.57
CA LYS A 59 -56.53 2.07 -14.93
C LYS A 59 -56.84 3.49 -14.46
N LYS A 60 -58.09 3.95 -14.65
CA LYS A 60 -58.58 5.28 -14.21
C LYS A 60 -58.55 5.41 -12.67
N TRP A 61 -58.94 4.37 -11.94
CA TRP A 61 -58.88 4.29 -10.47
C TRP A 61 -57.50 3.91 -9.92
N LYS A 62 -56.51 3.70 -10.79
CA LYS A 62 -55.13 3.32 -10.45
C LYS A 62 -55.01 2.01 -9.65
N TRP A 63 -55.96 1.08 -9.79
CA TRP A 63 -55.93 -0.23 -9.13
C TRP A 63 -54.92 -1.17 -9.77
N LYS A 64 -53.95 -1.66 -9.00
CA LYS A 64 -52.95 -2.64 -9.43
C LYS A 64 -52.86 -3.78 -8.43
N LYS A 65 -53.18 -5.02 -8.86
CA LYS A 65 -53.05 -6.23 -8.03
C LYS A 65 -51.60 -6.49 -7.58
N ASN A 66 -50.65 -6.12 -8.43
CA ASN A 66 -49.23 -6.34 -8.23
C ASN A 66 -48.50 -5.02 -8.05
N MET A 67 -47.72 -4.96 -6.98
CA MET A 67 -46.80 -3.85 -6.71
C MET A 67 -45.61 -3.97 -7.66
N LEU A 68 -45.25 -2.86 -8.30
CA LEU A 68 -44.07 -2.77 -9.17
C LEU A 68 -42.80 -3.07 -8.37
N ALA A 69 -41.84 -3.74 -9.00
CA ALA A 69 -40.54 -4.05 -8.38
C ALA A 69 -39.85 -2.80 -7.82
N ARG A 70 -39.85 -1.69 -8.58
CA ARG A 70 -39.34 -0.39 -8.14
C ARG A 70 -39.95 0.10 -6.81
N LYS A 71 -41.26 -0.05 -6.63
CA LYS A 71 -41.95 0.33 -5.39
C LYS A 71 -41.63 -0.59 -4.22
N LYS A 72 -41.44 -1.90 -4.47
CA LYS A 72 -40.96 -2.84 -3.44
C LYS A 72 -39.55 -2.49 -2.99
N THR A 73 -38.69 -2.06 -3.91
CA THR A 73 -37.33 -1.56 -3.59
C THR A 73 -37.39 -0.28 -2.77
N GLU A 74 -38.20 0.72 -3.14
CA GLU A 74 -38.38 1.95 -2.35
C GLU A 74 -38.84 1.65 -0.91
N ILE A 75 -39.81 0.73 -0.74
CA ILE A 75 -40.27 0.28 0.59
C ILE A 75 -39.16 -0.44 1.35
N ALA A 76 -38.40 -1.32 0.69
CA ALA A 76 -37.27 -2.01 1.30
C ALA A 76 -36.19 -1.02 1.79
N THR A 77 -35.83 -0.02 0.99
CA THR A 77 -34.88 1.03 1.37
C THR A 77 -35.38 1.82 2.57
N GLN A 78 -36.67 2.20 2.57
CA GLN A 78 -37.24 2.96 3.69
C GLN A 78 -37.32 2.13 4.99
N LEU A 79 -37.52 0.82 4.89
CA LEU A 79 -37.42 -0.09 6.04
C LEU A 79 -35.99 -0.22 6.55
N GLN A 80 -35.01 -0.32 5.64
CA GLN A 80 -33.59 -0.40 5.97
C GLN A 80 -33.12 0.86 6.71
N SER A 81 -33.48 2.05 6.21
CA SER A 81 -33.17 3.32 6.88
C SER A 81 -33.81 3.45 8.27
N ARG A 82 -35.03 2.93 8.47
CA ARG A 82 -35.69 2.95 9.79
C ARG A 82 -35.11 1.95 10.77
N ALA A 83 -34.74 0.77 10.28
CA ALA A 83 -34.05 -0.25 11.09
C ALA A 83 -32.68 0.29 11.57
N ALA A 84 -31.92 0.96 10.70
CA ALA A 84 -30.68 1.63 11.07
C ALA A 84 -30.89 2.74 12.13
N ALA A 85 -32.06 3.37 12.17
CA ALA A 85 -32.42 4.37 13.18
C ALA A 85 -33.02 3.78 14.47
N GLY A 86 -32.96 2.45 14.67
CA GLY A 86 -33.47 1.77 15.87
C GLY A 86 -35.00 1.79 16.01
N LYS A 87 -35.75 2.11 14.95
CA LYS A 87 -37.22 2.24 15.03
C LYS A 87 -37.92 0.95 14.58
N PRO A 88 -38.73 0.30 15.45
CA PRO A 88 -39.49 -0.88 15.05
C PRO A 88 -40.53 -0.51 13.98
N SER A 89 -40.56 -1.28 12.90
CA SER A 89 -41.48 -1.09 11.77
C SER A 89 -42.57 -2.16 11.84
N SER A 90 -43.70 -1.86 12.50
CA SER A 90 -44.78 -2.84 12.72
C SER A 90 -45.82 -2.85 11.59
N ALA A 91 -46.09 -1.72 10.94
CA ALA A 91 -47.07 -1.63 9.85
C ALA A 91 -46.62 -0.71 8.71
N ILE A 92 -46.60 -1.23 7.48
CA ILE A 92 -46.32 -0.49 6.25
C ILE A 92 -47.62 -0.42 5.45
N THR A 93 -48.04 0.79 5.10
CA THR A 93 -49.17 1.01 4.22
C THR A 93 -48.71 1.60 2.87
N PHE A 94 -49.24 1.04 1.78
CA PHE A 94 -49.10 1.60 0.43
C PHE A 94 -50.50 2.01 -0.06
N GLN A 95 -50.67 3.29 -0.43
CA GLN A 95 -51.95 3.89 -0.79
C GLN A 95 -53.02 3.67 0.30
N GLY A 96 -52.62 3.82 1.57
CA GLY A 96 -53.50 3.65 2.73
C GLY A 96 -53.81 2.20 3.11
N ARG A 97 -53.19 1.18 2.48
CA ARG A 97 -53.47 -0.25 2.74
C ARG A 97 -52.28 -1.03 3.29
N PRO A 98 -52.47 -1.93 4.27
CA PRO A 98 -51.41 -2.74 4.84
C PRO A 98 -50.79 -3.67 3.78
N ILE A 99 -49.47 -3.66 3.70
CA ILE A 99 -48.69 -4.49 2.78
C ILE A 99 -48.42 -5.85 3.43
N ASP A 100 -48.65 -6.93 2.69
CA ASP A 100 -48.19 -8.27 3.08
C ASP A 100 -46.65 -8.31 3.11
N GLN A 101 -46.10 -8.39 4.32
CA GLN A 101 -44.66 -8.45 4.57
C GLN A 101 -44.00 -9.63 3.82
N ASN A 102 -44.73 -10.70 3.49
CA ASN A 102 -44.18 -11.81 2.69
C ASN A 102 -43.81 -11.40 1.27
N LYS A 103 -44.52 -10.43 0.66
CA LYS A 103 -44.19 -9.93 -0.68
C LYS A 103 -42.89 -9.14 -0.68
N ILE A 104 -42.66 -8.35 0.36
CA ILE A 104 -41.40 -7.60 0.56
C ILE A 104 -40.29 -8.59 0.88
N ARG A 105 -40.51 -9.55 1.78
CA ARG A 105 -39.55 -10.62 2.09
C ARG A 105 -39.11 -11.43 0.88
N ARG A 106 -40.06 -11.85 0.02
CA ARG A 106 -39.73 -12.57 -1.24
C ARG A 106 -38.91 -11.69 -2.19
N HIS A 107 -39.21 -10.40 -2.27
CA HIS A 107 -38.44 -9.43 -3.07
C HIS A 107 -37.03 -9.27 -2.53
N LEU A 108 -36.87 -9.04 -1.22
CA LEU A 108 -35.57 -8.96 -0.55
C LEU A 108 -34.71 -10.21 -0.83
N LYS A 109 -35.29 -11.42 -0.68
CA LYS A 109 -34.59 -12.68 -1.01
C LYS A 109 -34.18 -12.78 -2.48
N ALA A 110 -35.07 -12.40 -3.40
CA ALA A 110 -34.78 -12.49 -4.83
C ALA A 110 -33.67 -11.52 -5.24
N THR A 111 -33.72 -10.29 -4.74
CA THR A 111 -32.71 -9.25 -4.98
C THR A 111 -31.37 -9.63 -4.36
N ALA A 112 -31.35 -10.04 -3.09
CA ALA A 112 -30.14 -10.50 -2.40
C ALA A 112 -29.47 -11.68 -3.12
N ARG A 113 -30.26 -12.64 -3.63
CA ARG A 113 -29.76 -13.76 -4.44
C ARG A 113 -29.15 -13.30 -5.76
N GLN A 114 -29.77 -12.34 -6.44
CA GLN A 114 -29.25 -11.82 -7.70
C GLN A 114 -27.92 -11.06 -7.46
N GLU A 115 -27.89 -10.15 -6.49
CA GLU A 115 -26.68 -9.40 -6.10
C GLU A 115 -25.55 -10.35 -5.72
N SER A 116 -25.87 -11.41 -4.95
CA SER A 116 -24.89 -12.44 -4.56
C SER A 116 -24.37 -13.29 -5.73
N ARG A 117 -25.13 -13.44 -6.81
CA ARG A 117 -24.70 -14.24 -7.98
C ARG A 117 -23.74 -13.50 -8.88
N ASP A 118 -23.92 -12.18 -9.00
CA ASP A 118 -23.13 -11.34 -9.90
C ASP A 118 -21.94 -10.68 -9.19
N MET A 119 -21.77 -10.95 -7.89
CA MET A 119 -20.68 -10.43 -7.07
C MET A 119 -19.34 -11.06 -7.45
N VAL A 120 -18.38 -10.20 -7.78
CA VAL A 120 -16.97 -10.49 -8.06
C VAL A 120 -16.14 -9.38 -7.42
N LEU A 121 -14.86 -9.66 -7.13
CA LEU A 121 -13.94 -8.61 -6.72
C LEU A 121 -13.81 -7.61 -7.88
N LYS A 122 -14.01 -6.33 -7.59
CA LYS A 122 -13.84 -5.24 -8.56
C LYS A 122 -13.06 -4.13 -7.89
N ARG A 123 -12.00 -3.69 -8.54
CA ARG A 123 -11.30 -2.48 -8.12
C ARG A 123 -12.15 -1.25 -8.43
N ALA A 124 -12.12 -0.27 -7.54
CA ALA A 124 -12.71 1.03 -7.83
C ALA A 124 -11.87 1.70 -8.94
N PRO A 125 -12.46 2.24 -10.01
CA PRO A 125 -11.71 3.05 -10.97
C PRO A 125 -11.13 4.27 -10.23
N LEU A 126 -9.82 4.47 -10.39
CA LEU A 126 -9.16 5.70 -9.95
C LEU A 126 -9.82 6.89 -10.67
N ALA A 127 -10.14 7.95 -9.94
CA ALA A 127 -10.76 9.13 -10.52
C ALA A 127 -9.76 9.83 -11.47
N THR A 128 -9.81 9.49 -12.76
CA THR A 128 -9.03 10.16 -13.81
C THR A 128 -9.77 11.43 -14.24
N GLY A 129 -9.50 12.55 -13.55
CA GLY A 129 -10.02 13.87 -13.94
C GLY A 129 -9.29 15.00 -13.23
N PRO A 130 -9.02 16.15 -13.90
CA PRO A 130 -8.26 17.28 -13.34
C PRO A 130 -9.04 18.10 -12.28
N ASP A 131 -10.25 17.68 -11.90
CA ASP A 131 -11.18 18.47 -11.08
C ASP A 131 -11.47 17.85 -9.70
N VAL A 132 -10.45 17.23 -9.08
CA VAL A 132 -10.55 16.61 -7.74
C VAL A 132 -9.88 17.49 -6.69
N LEU A 133 -10.50 18.63 -6.42
CA LEU A 133 -10.44 19.23 -5.09
C LEU A 133 -11.61 18.64 -4.29
N MET A 134 -11.30 18.05 -3.12
CA MET A 134 -12.24 17.54 -2.10
C MET A 134 -12.78 16.11 -2.30
N VAL A 135 -11.96 15.10 -1.96
CA VAL A 135 -12.47 13.79 -1.49
C VAL A 135 -11.81 13.47 -0.15
N ASP A 136 -12.58 13.65 0.92
CA ASP A 136 -12.17 13.75 2.34
C ASP A 136 -11.72 12.44 3.03
N SER A 137 -11.20 11.45 2.30
CA SER A 137 -10.58 10.26 2.92
C SER A 137 -9.76 9.51 1.88
N ARG A 138 -8.45 9.72 1.85
CA ARG A 138 -7.53 8.90 1.03
C ARG A 138 -6.99 7.73 1.85
N PRO A 139 -6.89 6.51 1.30
CA PRO A 139 -6.56 5.30 2.05
C PRO A 139 -5.09 5.26 2.53
N VAL A 140 -4.86 4.49 3.60
CA VAL A 140 -3.58 4.24 4.31
C VAL A 140 -2.46 3.68 3.42
N LEU A 141 -2.78 3.07 2.28
CA LEU A 141 -1.85 2.78 1.18
C LEU A 141 -2.39 3.49 -0.07
N SER A 142 -1.92 4.72 -0.32
CA SER A 142 -2.50 5.59 -1.37
C SER A 142 -2.18 5.14 -2.80
N PHE A 143 -1.25 4.20 -3.02
CA PHE A 143 -0.83 3.78 -4.37
C PHE A 143 -1.31 2.38 -4.80
N ALA A 144 -1.55 1.43 -3.89
CA ALA A 144 -2.02 0.10 -4.30
C ALA A 144 -3.56 0.04 -4.25
N ASN A 145 -4.22 -0.05 -5.41
CA ASN A 145 -5.67 -0.24 -5.53
C ASN A 145 -6.07 -1.69 -5.16
N SER A 146 -5.69 -2.10 -3.96
CA SER A 146 -5.88 -3.42 -3.38
C SER A 146 -7.17 -3.49 -2.56
N ILE A 147 -7.67 -4.70 -2.32
CA ILE A 147 -8.83 -4.95 -1.46
C ILE A 147 -8.35 -5.30 -0.05
N PHE A 148 -7.34 -6.18 0.08
CA PHE A 148 -6.90 -6.71 1.36
C PHE A 148 -5.60 -6.08 1.87
N LEU A 149 -4.63 -5.78 1.00
CA LEU A 149 -3.29 -5.29 1.40
C LEU A 149 -3.32 -4.00 2.24
N LYS A 150 -4.36 -3.16 2.15
CA LYS A 150 -4.45 -1.87 2.86
C LYS A 150 -4.80 -1.95 4.35
N TRP A 151 -5.11 -3.14 4.87
CA TRP A 151 -5.59 -3.32 6.24
C TRP A 151 -4.49 -3.78 7.20
N ASN A 152 -3.32 -3.17 7.10
CA ASN A 152 -2.09 -3.53 7.83
C ASN A 152 -2.04 -3.06 9.30
N MET A 153 -3.13 -2.53 9.85
CA MET A 153 -3.16 -2.01 11.23
C MET A 153 -4.46 -2.38 11.95
N PRO A 154 -4.39 -2.63 13.28
CA PRO A 154 -5.59 -2.83 14.09
C PRO A 154 -6.38 -1.53 14.25
N TYR A 155 -7.66 -1.65 14.63
CA TYR A 155 -8.56 -0.50 14.79
C TYR A 155 -8.02 0.58 15.75
N ALA A 156 -7.38 0.18 16.85
CA ALA A 156 -6.82 1.10 17.84
C ALA A 156 -5.77 2.06 17.25
N ALA A 157 -4.98 1.60 16.29
CA ALA A 157 -4.02 2.42 15.53
C ALA A 157 -4.72 3.17 14.40
N MET A 158 -5.63 2.49 13.67
CA MET A 158 -6.38 3.09 12.55
C MET A 158 -7.28 4.25 12.97
N ARG A 159 -7.83 4.27 14.19
CA ARG A 159 -8.74 5.34 14.64
C ARG A 159 -8.10 6.73 14.60
N ARG A 160 -6.78 6.83 14.79
CA ARG A 160 -6.07 8.12 14.72
C ARG A 160 -6.13 8.73 13.30
N PHE A 161 -6.31 7.90 12.27
CA PHE A 161 -6.54 8.32 10.89
C PHE A 161 -7.99 8.69 10.59
N GLN A 162 -8.96 8.12 11.32
CA GLN A 162 -10.40 8.28 11.04
C GLN A 162 -11.03 9.49 11.76
N VAL A 163 -10.36 10.13 12.71
CA VAL A 163 -10.96 11.14 13.60
C VAL A 163 -11.29 12.47 12.91
N GLN A 164 -10.72 12.81 11.75
CA GLN A 164 -11.01 14.09 11.10
C GLN A 164 -12.34 14.17 10.32
N SER A 165 -13.04 13.06 10.04
CA SER A 165 -14.22 13.08 9.14
C SER A 165 -15.58 12.85 9.80
N PHE A 166 -15.66 12.35 11.05
CA PHE A 166 -16.94 11.84 11.59
C PHE A 166 -17.58 12.68 12.71
N SER A 167 -16.94 13.77 13.15
CA SER A 167 -17.48 14.64 14.21
C SER A 167 -18.65 15.52 13.76
N HIS A 168 -18.97 15.53 12.46
CA HIS A 168 -20.23 16.06 11.96
C HIS A 168 -21.09 14.89 11.46
N ALA A 169 -21.75 14.20 12.39
CA ALA A 169 -23.03 13.62 12.07
C ALA A 169 -23.97 14.78 11.70
N SER A 170 -23.97 15.19 10.42
CA SER A 170 -24.97 16.12 9.91
C SER A 170 -26.34 15.52 10.17
N PRO A 171 -27.21 16.18 10.97
CA PRO A 171 -28.54 15.69 11.29
C PRO A 171 -29.48 15.96 10.10
N SER A 172 -29.16 15.48 8.90
CA SER A 172 -29.91 15.88 7.71
C SER A 172 -29.65 15.00 6.49
N SER A 173 -30.27 13.83 6.49
CA SER A 173 -31.04 13.36 5.33
C SER A 173 -32.30 12.63 5.81
N PHE A 174 -33.01 13.25 6.75
CA PHE A 174 -34.39 12.89 6.98
C PHE A 174 -35.16 13.32 5.74
N SER A 175 -35.58 12.35 4.91
CA SER A 175 -36.73 12.57 4.06
C SER A 175 -37.91 12.80 5.01
N ALA A 176 -38.20 14.08 5.30
CA ALA A 176 -39.50 14.46 5.82
C ALA A 176 -40.55 13.76 4.95
N PRO A 177 -41.65 13.23 5.52
CA PRO A 177 -42.68 12.59 4.73
C PRO A 177 -43.08 13.58 3.64
N THR A 178 -42.75 13.25 2.38
CA THR A 178 -43.10 14.10 1.25
C THR A 178 -44.63 14.21 1.30
N PRO A 179 -45.21 15.42 1.41
CA PRO A 179 -46.65 15.57 1.33
C PRO A 179 -47.11 14.99 -0.01
N GLY A 180 -47.81 13.85 0.01
CA GLY A 180 -48.19 13.10 -1.19
C GLY A 180 -47.44 11.79 -1.47
N SER A 181 -46.61 11.28 -0.54
CA SER A 181 -46.03 9.93 -0.63
C SER A 181 -47.11 8.84 -0.49
N ASP A 182 -47.21 7.94 -1.48
CA ASP A 182 -48.06 6.75 -1.46
C ASP A 182 -47.63 5.71 -0.39
N ILE A 183 -46.52 5.90 0.33
CA ILE A 183 -45.98 4.98 1.33
C ILE A 183 -46.01 5.64 2.71
N ALA A 184 -46.65 5.00 3.69
CA ALA A 184 -46.60 5.38 5.09
C ALA A 184 -46.13 4.22 5.97
N VAL A 185 -45.19 4.50 6.88
CA VAL A 185 -44.66 3.53 7.84
C VAL A 185 -45.02 4.01 9.23
N VAL A 186 -45.87 3.26 9.94
CA VAL A 186 -46.38 3.63 11.26
C VAL A 186 -45.51 3.01 12.36
N THR A 187 -45.10 3.82 13.32
CA THR A 187 -44.44 3.39 14.55
C THR A 187 -45.52 3.32 15.65
N PRO A 188 -45.66 2.21 16.40
CA PRO A 188 -46.69 2.12 17.44
C PRO A 188 -46.37 3.07 18.62
N SER A 189 -47.41 3.54 19.31
CA SER A 189 -47.26 4.33 20.55
C SER A 189 -46.62 3.49 21.65
N ALA A 190 -45.83 4.14 22.51
CA ALA A 190 -45.03 3.56 23.59
C ALA A 190 -45.83 2.90 24.74
N SER A 191 -47.11 2.60 24.54
CA SER A 191 -48.05 2.09 25.55
C SER A 191 -48.48 0.62 25.32
N ALA A 192 -47.71 -0.15 24.52
CA ALA A 192 -47.91 -1.58 24.38
C ALA A 192 -46.68 -2.33 24.94
N ASP A 193 -46.93 -3.26 25.87
CA ASP A 193 -45.92 -4.12 26.49
C ASP A 193 -44.96 -4.74 25.44
N PRO A 194 -43.66 -4.84 25.73
CA PRO A 194 -42.68 -5.32 24.77
C PRO A 194 -42.96 -6.80 24.44
N PRO A 195 -43.17 -7.17 23.16
CA PRO A 195 -43.14 -8.57 22.77
C PRO A 195 -41.73 -9.10 23.01
N ARG A 196 -41.62 -10.33 23.54
CA ARG A 196 -40.38 -11.12 23.69
C ARG A 196 -39.34 -10.76 22.61
N ASP A 197 -38.10 -10.46 23.03
CA ASP A 197 -36.93 -9.94 22.30
C ASP A 197 -36.45 -10.73 21.04
N ALA A 198 -37.30 -11.52 20.39
CA ALA A 198 -36.99 -12.18 19.14
C ALA A 198 -37.21 -11.22 17.95
N PRO A 199 -36.18 -10.90 17.14
CA PRO A 199 -36.34 -10.06 15.95
C PRO A 199 -37.33 -10.69 14.97
N SER A 200 -38.22 -9.88 14.40
CA SER A 200 -39.18 -10.39 13.41
C SER A 200 -38.46 -11.04 12.22
N PRO A 201 -39.06 -12.04 11.54
CA PRO A 201 -38.46 -12.64 10.35
C PRO A 201 -38.11 -11.60 9.28
N THR A 202 -38.90 -10.55 9.12
CA THR A 202 -38.59 -9.45 8.19
C THR A 202 -37.35 -8.67 8.62
N ALA A 203 -37.16 -8.42 9.92
CA ALA A 203 -35.98 -7.75 10.46
C ALA A 203 -34.69 -8.59 10.25
N LEU A 204 -34.75 -9.91 10.42
CA LEU A 204 -33.63 -10.80 10.13
C LEU A 204 -33.19 -10.73 8.65
N HIS A 205 -34.15 -10.71 7.72
CA HIS A 205 -33.82 -10.59 6.28
C HIS A 205 -33.35 -9.18 5.89
N LEU A 206 -33.75 -8.15 6.63
CA LEU A 206 -33.20 -6.80 6.45
C LEU A 206 -31.74 -6.76 6.93
N LYS A 207 -31.42 -7.37 8.07
CA LYS A 207 -30.02 -7.50 8.54
C LYS A 207 -29.17 -8.27 7.53
N GLU A 208 -29.68 -9.39 7.02
CA GLU A 208 -29.03 -10.18 5.97
C GLU A 208 -28.80 -9.35 4.69
N LYS A 209 -29.79 -8.58 4.24
CA LYS A 209 -29.61 -7.72 3.06
C LYS A 209 -28.59 -6.61 3.31
N VAL A 210 -28.62 -5.93 4.47
CA VAL A 210 -27.61 -4.92 4.83
C VAL A 210 -26.21 -5.52 4.78
N ALA A 211 -26.01 -6.72 5.34
CA ALA A 211 -24.72 -7.40 5.33
C ALA A 211 -24.24 -7.75 3.91
N ILE A 212 -25.17 -8.13 3.01
CA ILE A 212 -24.87 -8.38 1.59
C ILE A 212 -24.55 -7.09 0.84
N ASP A 213 -25.32 -6.01 1.07
CA ASP A 213 -25.07 -4.69 0.47
C ASP A 213 -23.70 -4.16 0.90
N ARG A 214 -23.33 -4.34 2.18
CA ARG A 214 -22.01 -4.00 2.72
C ARG A 214 -20.90 -4.89 2.14
N ALA A 215 -21.12 -6.20 2.01
CA ALA A 215 -20.18 -7.08 1.32
C ALA A 215 -19.95 -6.64 -0.14
N HIS A 216 -21.00 -6.19 -0.82
CA HIS A 216 -20.90 -5.63 -2.17
C HIS A 216 -20.08 -4.33 -2.21
N LEU A 217 -20.26 -3.41 -1.25
CA LEU A 217 -19.41 -2.22 -1.12
C LEU A 217 -17.93 -2.58 -0.89
N PHE A 218 -17.67 -3.61 -0.05
CA PHE A 218 -16.32 -4.09 0.25
C PHE A 218 -15.63 -4.62 -1.02
N VAL A 219 -16.24 -5.59 -1.71
CA VAL A 219 -15.63 -6.21 -2.89
C VAL A 219 -15.48 -5.26 -4.07
N GLN A 220 -16.19 -4.13 -4.08
CA GLN A 220 -16.04 -3.05 -5.06
C GLN A 220 -14.97 -2.01 -4.71
N GLY A 221 -14.21 -2.23 -3.62
CA GLY A 221 -13.22 -1.28 -3.13
C GLY A 221 -13.80 0.02 -2.55
N GLN A 222 -15.13 0.11 -2.36
CA GLN A 222 -15.82 1.32 -1.87
C GLN A 222 -15.78 1.39 -0.33
N HIS A 223 -14.57 1.30 0.24
CA HIS A 223 -14.35 1.15 1.68
C HIS A 223 -14.81 2.37 2.48
N ASP A 224 -14.75 3.58 1.93
CA ASP A 224 -15.23 4.78 2.64
C ASP A 224 -16.75 4.74 2.82
N LYS A 225 -17.48 4.31 1.78
CA LYS A 225 -18.93 4.14 1.86
C LYS A 225 -19.29 3.00 2.80
N LEU A 226 -18.49 1.93 2.80
CA LEU A 226 -18.63 0.81 3.73
C LEU A 226 -18.50 1.29 5.19
N LEU A 227 -17.42 1.98 5.52
CA LEU A 227 -17.17 2.49 6.88
C LEU A 227 -18.24 3.52 7.30
N LYS A 228 -18.69 4.39 6.39
CA LYS A 228 -19.81 5.34 6.63
C LYS A 228 -21.14 4.64 6.90
N SER A 229 -21.31 3.39 6.45
CA SER A 229 -22.54 2.62 6.67
C SER A 229 -22.60 1.94 8.04
N MET A 230 -21.51 1.95 8.81
CA MET A 230 -21.34 1.20 10.06
C MET A 230 -21.33 2.14 11.27
N ASP A 231 -21.85 1.66 12.40
CA ASP A 231 -21.68 2.36 13.68
C ASP A 231 -20.23 2.22 14.22
N LYS A 232 -19.98 2.68 15.45
CA LYS A 232 -18.63 2.63 16.05
C LYS A 232 -18.20 1.19 16.36
N GLU A 233 -19.09 0.38 16.91
CA GLU A 233 -18.79 -1.00 17.31
C GLU A 233 -18.61 -1.89 16.08
N GLU A 234 -19.51 -1.76 15.10
CA GLU A 234 -19.41 -2.45 13.81
C GLU A 234 -18.10 -2.11 13.08
N ARG A 235 -17.68 -0.83 13.07
CA ARG A 235 -16.39 -0.43 12.49
C ARG A 235 -15.21 -1.06 13.21
N MET A 236 -15.26 -1.11 14.53
CA MET A 236 -14.19 -1.71 15.34
C MET A 236 -14.05 -3.21 15.05
N GLU A 237 -15.15 -3.97 15.04
CA GLU A 237 -15.13 -5.39 14.71
C GLU A 237 -14.64 -5.64 13.28
N MET A 238 -15.20 -4.92 12.30
CA MET A 238 -14.81 -5.07 10.89
C MET A 238 -13.31 -4.77 10.69
N SER A 239 -12.82 -3.67 11.25
CA SER A 239 -11.41 -3.29 11.15
C SER A 239 -10.48 -4.29 11.82
N THR A 240 -10.88 -4.85 12.96
CA THR A 240 -10.08 -5.86 13.67
C THR A 240 -10.02 -7.16 12.86
N TRP A 241 -11.16 -7.60 12.30
CA TRP A 241 -11.22 -8.78 11.44
C TRP A 241 -10.37 -8.63 10.18
N LEU A 242 -10.42 -7.46 9.53
CA LEU A 242 -9.60 -7.16 8.35
C LEU A 242 -8.10 -7.15 8.65
N TYR A 243 -7.70 -6.61 9.79
CA TYR A 243 -6.31 -6.67 10.23
C TYR A 243 -5.86 -8.10 10.53
N GLN A 244 -6.68 -8.90 11.20
CA GLN A 244 -6.36 -10.31 11.46
C GLN A 244 -6.22 -11.10 10.15
N TYR A 245 -7.08 -10.83 9.16
CA TYR A 245 -6.95 -11.43 7.83
C TYR A 245 -5.67 -10.97 7.13
N TRP A 246 -5.35 -9.68 7.15
CA TRP A 246 -4.11 -9.15 6.60
C TRP A 246 -2.88 -9.81 7.24
N PHE A 247 -2.86 -9.93 8.56
CA PHE A 247 -1.75 -10.53 9.30
C PHE A 247 -1.61 -12.01 9.00
N PHE A 248 -2.72 -12.74 8.90
CA PHE A 248 -2.75 -14.11 8.41
C PHE A 248 -2.11 -14.23 7.02
N CYS A 249 -2.53 -13.41 6.05
CA CYS A 249 -1.98 -13.42 4.71
C CYS A 249 -0.47 -13.10 4.70
N PHE A 250 -0.05 -12.09 5.47
CA PHE A 250 1.35 -11.72 5.64
C PHE A 250 2.18 -12.86 6.23
N LYS A 251 1.73 -13.48 7.33
CA LYS A 251 2.44 -14.58 8.00
C LYS A 251 2.51 -15.84 7.13
N THR A 252 1.44 -16.11 6.38
CA THR A 252 1.37 -17.23 5.44
C THR A 252 2.33 -17.03 4.27
N ALA A 253 2.38 -15.82 3.70
CA ALA A 253 3.28 -15.49 2.59
C ALA A 253 4.76 -15.45 3.05
N LYS A 254 5.06 -14.86 4.21
CA LYS A 254 6.43 -14.75 4.79
C LYS A 254 7.11 -16.09 5.01
N ASN A 255 6.31 -17.11 5.29
CA ASN A 255 6.78 -18.46 5.61
C ASN A 255 6.30 -19.45 4.55
N TRP A 256 6.03 -19.00 3.33
CA TRP A 256 5.56 -19.91 2.31
C TRP A 256 6.68 -20.89 1.96
N GLY A 257 6.35 -22.18 1.94
CA GLY A 257 7.36 -23.23 1.73
C GLY A 257 8.12 -23.67 2.98
N ARG A 258 7.81 -23.16 4.18
CA ARG A 258 8.35 -23.67 5.46
C ARG A 258 7.38 -23.50 6.63
N GLY A 259 7.62 -24.23 7.73
CA GLY A 259 6.83 -24.08 8.96
C GLY A 259 5.37 -24.54 8.87
N PRO A 260 4.45 -23.99 9.69
CA PRO A 260 3.05 -24.42 9.73
C PRO A 260 2.29 -24.16 8.42
N ARG A 261 1.56 -25.17 7.94
CA ARG A 261 0.67 -25.05 6.76
C ARG A 261 -0.67 -24.38 7.08
N VAL A 262 -1.08 -24.39 8.35
CA VAL A 262 -2.37 -23.88 8.80
C VAL A 262 -2.13 -22.92 9.94
N TRP A 263 -2.70 -21.71 9.80
CA TRP A 263 -2.63 -20.67 10.80
C TRP A 263 -4.02 -20.44 11.39
N THR A 264 -4.14 -20.66 12.69
CA THR A 264 -5.32 -20.31 13.50
C THR A 264 -5.08 -19.01 14.27
N ALA A 265 -6.16 -18.39 14.77
CA ALA A 265 -6.08 -17.21 15.62
C ALA A 265 -5.11 -17.38 16.81
N ASP A 266 -5.09 -18.56 17.42
CA ASP A 266 -4.21 -18.91 18.54
C ASP A 266 -2.74 -18.98 18.10
N SER A 267 -2.45 -19.66 16.98
CA SER A 267 -1.09 -19.75 16.43
C SER A 267 -0.54 -18.39 15.97
N LEU A 268 -1.43 -17.49 15.52
CA LEU A 268 -1.09 -16.11 15.18
C LEU A 268 -0.93 -15.24 16.42
N GLY A 269 -1.28 -15.74 17.61
CA GLY A 269 -1.01 -15.11 18.90
C GLY A 269 -1.76 -13.80 19.13
N PHE A 270 -2.96 -13.61 18.56
CA PHE A 270 -3.71 -12.35 18.71
C PHE A 270 -4.03 -12.01 20.17
N ASP A 271 -4.25 -13.02 21.02
CA ASP A 271 -4.56 -12.84 22.44
C ASP A 271 -3.41 -12.23 23.26
N ARG A 272 -2.17 -12.32 22.76
CA ARG A 272 -0.99 -11.70 23.38
C ARG A 272 -0.99 -10.17 23.25
N PHE A 273 -1.74 -9.62 22.30
CA PHE A 273 -1.68 -8.21 21.90
C PHE A 273 -3.07 -7.55 21.98
N HIS A 274 -3.53 -7.25 23.21
CA HIS A 274 -4.79 -6.56 23.45
C HIS A 274 -4.61 -5.19 24.12
N ASP A 275 -5.54 -4.27 23.84
CA ASP A 275 -5.61 -2.97 24.51
C ASP A 275 -5.90 -3.19 26.02
N PRO A 276 -5.06 -2.68 26.94
CA PRO A 276 -5.30 -2.75 28.38
C PRO A 276 -6.68 -2.24 28.80
N ALA A 277 -7.28 -1.33 28.03
CA ALA A 277 -8.62 -0.81 28.29
C ALA A 277 -9.71 -1.91 28.29
N HIS A 278 -9.50 -3.00 27.53
CA HIS A 278 -10.41 -4.14 27.49
C HIS A 278 -10.30 -5.10 28.69
N ARG A 279 -9.31 -4.94 29.59
CA ARG A 279 -9.27 -5.72 30.85
C ARG A 279 -10.30 -5.25 31.88
N SER A 280 -10.98 -4.12 31.65
CA SER A 280 -12.01 -3.61 32.55
C SER A 280 -13.36 -4.24 32.22
N LEU A 281 -13.68 -5.39 32.83
CA LEU A 281 -15.03 -5.95 32.80
C LEU A 281 -16.02 -4.95 33.44
N PRO A 282 -17.21 -4.68 32.84
CA PRO A 282 -18.18 -3.69 33.34
C PRO A 282 -18.88 -4.03 34.66
N SER A 283 -18.44 -5.02 35.45
CA SER A 283 -19.28 -5.61 36.51
C SER A 283 -18.50 -6.20 37.68
N THR A 284 -17.43 -5.54 38.15
CA THR A 284 -16.82 -5.91 39.43
C THR A 284 -16.69 -4.65 40.29
N PRO A 285 -17.38 -4.56 41.45
CA PRO A 285 -17.17 -3.46 42.37
C PRO A 285 -15.71 -3.46 42.82
N SER A 286 -15.05 -2.31 42.78
CA SER A 286 -13.68 -2.11 43.23
C SER A 286 -13.55 -2.47 44.72
N GLY A 287 -13.28 -3.74 45.02
CA GLY A 287 -12.79 -4.19 46.31
C GLY A 287 -11.30 -3.98 46.36
N GLY A 288 -10.85 -3.07 47.21
CA GLY A 288 -9.43 -2.77 47.42
C GLY A 288 -8.66 -3.98 47.92
N LEU A 289 -7.92 -4.62 47.03
CA LEU A 289 -6.74 -5.41 47.36
C LEU A 289 -5.68 -5.03 46.33
N ASN A 290 -4.62 -4.38 46.81
CA ASN A 290 -3.36 -4.20 46.08
C ASN A 290 -2.80 -5.59 45.79
N VAL A 291 -3.19 -6.17 44.66
CA VAL A 291 -2.41 -7.21 44.00
C VAL A 291 -1.48 -6.44 43.07
N ASP A 292 -0.18 -6.50 43.34
CA ASP A 292 0.86 -6.09 42.39
C ASP A 292 0.61 -6.81 41.06
N GLY A 293 -0.10 -6.12 40.16
CA GLY A 293 -0.25 -6.57 38.79
C GLY A 293 1.13 -6.52 38.11
N PRO A 294 1.43 -7.47 37.20
CA PRO A 294 2.67 -7.39 36.44
C PRO A 294 2.73 -6.04 35.75
N ARG A 295 3.82 -5.30 36.00
CA ARG A 295 4.17 -4.03 35.38
C ARG A 295 3.83 -4.12 33.89
N PRO A 296 3.09 -3.16 33.31
CA PRO A 296 2.78 -3.20 31.88
C PRO A 296 4.10 -3.40 31.12
N PRO A 297 4.19 -4.34 30.17
CA PRO A 297 5.45 -4.61 29.50
C PRO A 297 5.97 -3.29 28.92
N GLU A 298 7.15 -2.90 29.38
CA GLU A 298 7.98 -1.90 28.73
C GLU A 298 7.97 -2.26 27.24
N VAL A 299 7.68 -1.29 26.36
CA VAL A 299 7.62 -1.59 24.94
C VAL A 299 8.97 -2.19 24.58
N LEU A 300 9.00 -3.46 24.16
CA LEU A 300 10.21 -4.14 23.73
C LEU A 300 10.84 -3.26 22.63
N ARG A 301 11.92 -2.56 22.97
CA ARG A 301 12.62 -1.71 22.00
C ARG A 301 13.40 -2.65 21.08
N PRO A 302 13.35 -2.47 19.75
CA PRO A 302 14.21 -3.23 18.85
C PRO A 302 15.68 -2.93 19.16
N SER A 303 16.56 -3.88 18.82
CA SER A 303 18.01 -3.65 18.87
C SER A 303 18.39 -2.43 18.03
N ASN A 304 19.43 -1.70 18.43
CA ASN A 304 20.03 -0.66 17.58
C ASN A 304 20.94 -1.24 16.49
N LEU A 305 21.24 -2.54 16.56
CA LEU A 305 22.16 -3.18 15.64
C LEU A 305 21.44 -3.77 14.42
N CYS A 306 21.94 -3.44 13.24
CA CYS A 306 21.39 -3.88 11.96
C CYS A 306 21.63 -5.38 11.72
N ARG A 307 20.82 -5.95 10.84
CA ARG A 307 21.10 -7.20 10.10
C ARG A 307 21.59 -6.84 8.70
N TRP A 308 22.07 -7.80 7.93
CA TRP A 308 22.59 -7.53 6.59
C TRP A 308 22.51 -8.74 5.66
N HIS A 309 22.35 -8.42 4.38
CA HIS A 309 22.39 -9.37 3.28
C HIS A 309 23.74 -9.30 2.56
N ILE A 310 24.29 -10.47 2.23
CA ILE A 310 25.56 -10.66 1.54
C ILE A 310 25.27 -11.40 0.24
N HIS A 311 25.61 -10.76 -0.88
CA HIS A 311 25.54 -11.37 -2.20
C HIS A 311 26.73 -12.30 -2.40
N VAL A 312 26.47 -13.52 -2.87
CA VAL A 312 27.46 -14.55 -3.20
C VAL A 312 27.40 -14.85 -4.70
N ARG A 313 28.54 -15.19 -5.32
CA ARG A 313 28.58 -15.59 -6.73
C ARG A 313 28.02 -17.01 -6.88
N GLN A 314 27.42 -17.32 -8.03
CA GLN A 314 26.99 -18.69 -8.32
C GLN A 314 28.17 -19.57 -8.74
N ASP A 315 29.13 -19.02 -9.50
CA ASP A 315 30.30 -19.77 -9.99
C ASP A 315 31.33 -20.15 -8.90
N GLU A 316 31.19 -19.64 -7.67
CA GLU A 316 32.04 -19.98 -6.51
C GLU A 316 31.59 -21.29 -5.81
N GLU A 317 30.84 -22.17 -6.50
CA GLU A 317 30.49 -23.53 -6.04
C GLU A 317 31.72 -24.38 -5.65
N GLU A 318 32.93 -24.05 -6.12
CA GLU A 318 34.15 -24.77 -5.74
C GLU A 318 34.70 -24.40 -4.34
N ASP A 319 34.34 -23.24 -3.77
CA ASP A 319 34.85 -22.76 -2.45
C ASP A 319 33.74 -22.60 -1.38
N TYR A 320 32.46 -22.60 -1.76
CA TYR A 320 31.35 -22.57 -0.82
C TYR A 320 30.80 -23.99 -0.56
N GLU A 321 31.24 -24.61 0.55
CA GLU A 321 30.60 -25.84 1.03
C GLU A 321 29.23 -25.49 1.64
N GLU A 322 28.17 -25.61 0.83
CA GLU A 322 26.81 -25.64 1.36
C GLU A 322 26.71 -26.85 2.31
N LEU A 323 26.43 -26.60 3.59
CA LEU A 323 26.25 -27.69 4.56
C LEU A 323 25.16 -28.60 4.00
N PRO A 324 25.38 -29.93 3.90
CA PRO A 324 24.42 -30.83 3.30
C PRO A 324 23.05 -30.61 3.95
N GLU A 325 22.09 -30.09 3.18
CA GLU A 325 20.70 -30.10 3.62
C GLU A 325 20.31 -31.57 3.75
N GLU A 326 20.19 -32.08 4.98
CA GLU A 326 19.61 -33.40 5.20
C GLU A 326 18.24 -33.41 4.52
N GLU A 327 18.00 -34.37 3.62
CA GLU A 327 16.71 -34.54 2.95
C GLU A 327 15.59 -34.53 4.00
N ILE A 328 14.87 -33.42 4.12
CA ILE A 328 13.83 -33.29 5.15
C ILE A 328 12.65 -34.14 4.71
N THR A 329 12.59 -35.35 5.26
CA THR A 329 11.43 -36.22 5.12
C THR A 329 10.19 -35.54 5.72
N ALA A 330 9.01 -35.90 5.21
CA ALA A 330 7.75 -35.37 5.74
C ALA A 330 7.57 -35.60 7.26
N ASP A 331 8.23 -36.62 7.81
CA ASP A 331 8.22 -36.92 9.24
C ASP A 331 9.07 -35.91 10.03
N LEU A 332 10.25 -35.52 9.53
CA LEU A 332 11.10 -34.49 10.16
C LEU A 332 10.43 -33.11 10.11
N ALA A 333 9.82 -32.75 8.97
CA ALA A 333 9.06 -31.51 8.84
C ALA A 333 7.83 -31.46 9.78
N ALA A 334 7.24 -32.63 10.09
CA ALA A 334 6.12 -32.72 11.04
C ALA A 334 6.55 -32.65 12.52
N THR A 335 7.83 -32.85 12.82
CA THR A 335 8.38 -32.74 14.19
C THR A 335 8.83 -31.33 14.58
N ALA A 336 8.88 -30.40 13.64
CA ALA A 336 9.22 -29.00 13.89
C ALA A 336 8.19 -28.34 14.84
N ASP A 337 8.68 -27.51 15.78
CA ASP A 337 7.80 -26.80 16.70
C ASP A 337 7.04 -25.70 15.94
N PRO A 338 5.69 -25.75 15.86
CA PRO A 338 4.92 -24.74 15.14
C PRO A 338 5.01 -23.32 15.74
N TYR A 339 5.61 -23.17 16.92
CA TYR A 339 5.80 -21.89 17.59
C TYR A 339 7.26 -21.38 17.57
N ASP A 340 8.21 -22.17 17.04
CA ASP A 340 9.63 -21.79 16.95
C ASP A 340 10.12 -21.79 15.49
N GLU A 341 10.24 -20.58 14.91
CA GLU A 341 10.66 -20.39 13.51
C GLU A 341 12.05 -20.98 13.21
N SER A 342 12.92 -21.10 14.22
CA SER A 342 14.28 -21.63 14.03
C SER A 342 14.30 -23.14 13.75
N THR A 343 13.19 -23.82 14.02
CA THR A 343 13.05 -25.27 13.77
C THR A 343 12.46 -25.59 12.40
N TRP A 344 12.08 -24.57 11.62
CA TRP A 344 11.33 -24.76 10.37
C TRP A 344 12.27 -24.98 9.18
N GLY A 345 12.30 -26.22 8.68
CA GLY A 345 12.90 -26.55 7.40
C GLY A 345 11.96 -26.36 6.20
N PRO A 346 12.48 -26.47 4.96
CA PRO A 346 11.69 -26.46 3.74
C PRO A 346 10.61 -27.55 3.71
N TRP A 347 9.49 -27.25 3.06
CA TRP A 347 8.38 -28.16 2.84
C TRP A 347 8.74 -29.22 1.79
N PRO A 348 8.35 -30.49 2.01
CA PRO A 348 8.31 -31.48 0.94
C PRO A 348 7.45 -31.01 -0.23
N SER A 349 7.81 -31.36 -1.48
CA SER A 349 7.10 -30.87 -2.69
C SER A 349 5.58 -31.13 -2.67
N GLN A 350 5.15 -32.23 -2.06
CA GLN A 350 3.74 -32.59 -1.86
C GLN A 350 2.94 -31.62 -0.97
N TRP A 351 3.60 -30.77 -0.17
CA TRP A 351 2.97 -29.82 0.73
C TRP A 351 2.74 -28.45 0.11
N GLN A 352 3.35 -28.17 -1.04
CA GLN A 352 3.25 -26.91 -1.78
C GLN A 352 1.84 -26.66 -2.34
N GLU A 353 1.04 -27.72 -2.53
CA GLU A 353 -0.37 -27.63 -2.90
C GLU A 353 -1.28 -27.52 -1.65
N PRO A 354 -2.41 -26.78 -1.73
CA PRO A 354 -2.79 -25.87 -2.82
C PRO A 354 -1.98 -24.55 -2.78
N PRO A 355 -1.92 -23.79 -3.90
CA PRO A 355 -1.10 -22.57 -4.00
C PRO A 355 -1.59 -21.45 -3.07
N LEU A 356 -0.74 -20.44 -2.85
CA LEU A 356 -0.99 -19.36 -1.89
C LEU A 356 -2.38 -18.71 -2.05
N GLN A 357 -2.76 -18.32 -3.27
CA GLN A 357 -4.05 -17.69 -3.56
C GLN A 357 -5.25 -18.58 -3.16
N ALA A 358 -5.11 -19.90 -3.24
CA ALA A 358 -6.14 -20.83 -2.80
C ALA A 358 -6.25 -20.83 -1.27
N ARG A 359 -5.13 -20.78 -0.55
CA ARG A 359 -5.13 -20.70 0.93
C ARG A 359 -5.73 -19.39 1.43
N LEU A 360 -5.40 -18.28 0.80
CA LEU A 360 -5.97 -16.97 1.15
C LEU A 360 -7.49 -16.99 0.97
N ARG A 361 -7.98 -17.54 -0.15
CA ARG A 361 -9.41 -17.73 -0.40
C ARG A 361 -10.06 -18.65 0.63
N ASP A 362 -9.48 -19.82 0.89
CA ASP A 362 -10.08 -20.84 1.75
C ASP A 362 -10.15 -20.34 3.20
N ALA A 363 -9.18 -19.54 3.64
CA ALA A 363 -9.22 -18.89 4.95
C ALA A 363 -10.45 -17.98 5.14
N LEU A 364 -10.91 -17.29 4.09
CA LEU A 364 -12.15 -16.50 4.13
C LEU A 364 -13.41 -17.37 4.29
N GLU A 365 -13.38 -18.63 3.83
CA GLU A 365 -14.51 -19.56 3.98
C GLU A 365 -14.62 -20.13 5.39
N HIS A 366 -13.48 -20.48 6.00
CA HIS A 366 -13.43 -21.15 7.31
C HIS A 366 -13.32 -20.17 8.49
N ASN A 367 -12.67 -19.02 8.28
CA ASN A 367 -12.44 -17.97 9.29
C ASN A 367 -11.60 -18.41 10.51
N ASP A 368 -10.85 -19.51 10.41
CA ASP A 368 -10.03 -20.06 11.51
C ASP A 368 -8.90 -19.11 11.96
N PHE A 369 -8.51 -18.16 11.10
CA PHE A 369 -7.49 -17.17 11.39
C PHE A 369 -7.93 -16.09 12.38
N SER A 370 -9.23 -15.95 12.66
CA SER A 370 -9.77 -14.81 13.40
C SER A 370 -10.37 -15.18 14.76
N THR A 371 -10.18 -14.32 15.75
CA THR A 371 -10.90 -14.41 17.04
C THR A 371 -12.35 -13.92 16.94
N ILE A 372 -12.74 -13.29 15.83
CA ILE A 372 -14.07 -12.72 15.60
C ILE A 372 -14.93 -13.72 14.82
N ARG A 373 -16.13 -13.99 15.34
CA ARG A 373 -17.09 -14.93 14.72
C ARG A 373 -17.79 -14.30 13.52
N THR A 374 -18.03 -15.09 12.49
CA THR A 374 -18.67 -14.61 11.24
C THR A 374 -20.07 -14.06 11.42
N GLU A 375 -20.79 -14.46 12.47
CA GLU A 375 -22.18 -14.03 12.73
C GLU A 375 -22.28 -12.64 13.36
N THR A 376 -21.20 -12.16 13.98
CA THR A 376 -21.16 -10.81 14.60
C THR A 376 -20.82 -9.75 13.56
N LEU A 377 -20.08 -10.13 12.52
CA LEU A 377 -19.58 -9.21 11.52
C LEU A 377 -20.71 -8.44 10.79
N PRO A 378 -20.49 -7.14 10.51
CA PRO A 378 -21.47 -6.29 9.82
C PRO A 378 -21.59 -6.59 8.31
N VAL A 379 -20.85 -7.57 7.79
CA VAL A 379 -20.74 -7.95 6.37
C VAL A 379 -21.04 -9.43 6.17
N ALA A 380 -21.55 -9.80 5.00
CA ALA A 380 -21.76 -11.18 4.63
C ALA A 380 -20.45 -11.83 4.13
N VAL A 381 -19.60 -12.30 5.05
CA VAL A 381 -18.31 -12.98 4.74
C VAL A 381 -18.45 -14.10 3.70
N PRO A 382 -19.48 -14.98 3.75
CA PRO A 382 -19.64 -16.01 2.72
C PRO A 382 -19.82 -15.47 1.30
N GLN A 383 -20.26 -14.22 1.13
CA GLN A 383 -20.34 -13.57 -0.18
C GLN A 383 -18.99 -13.00 -0.61
N ILE A 384 -18.19 -12.49 0.34
CA ILE A 384 -16.80 -12.06 0.08
C ILE A 384 -15.97 -13.26 -0.37
N ALA A 385 -16.04 -14.39 0.33
CA ALA A 385 -15.34 -15.62 -0.05
C ALA A 385 -15.75 -16.14 -1.44
N LYS A 386 -17.06 -16.12 -1.75
CA LYS A 386 -17.57 -16.46 -3.09
C LYS A 386 -17.10 -15.49 -4.17
N ALA A 387 -17.05 -14.19 -3.87
CA ALA A 387 -16.55 -13.18 -4.79
C ALA A 387 -15.05 -13.42 -5.07
N ALA A 388 -14.25 -13.68 -4.04
CA ALA A 388 -12.84 -14.06 -4.15
C ALA A 388 -12.66 -15.31 -5.02
N LYS A 389 -13.46 -16.36 -4.80
CA LYS A 389 -13.44 -17.58 -5.63
C LYS A 389 -13.76 -17.35 -7.11
N ARG A 390 -14.57 -16.32 -7.43
CA ARG A 390 -14.94 -15.95 -8.81
C ARG A 390 -13.94 -14.97 -9.46
N SER A 391 -12.94 -14.54 -8.71
CA SER A 391 -11.98 -13.50 -9.07
C SER A 391 -10.54 -14.02 -8.88
N PRO A 392 -10.13 -15.06 -9.63
CA PRO A 392 -8.82 -15.66 -9.49
C PRO A 392 -7.69 -14.67 -9.81
N ASP A 393 -7.85 -13.82 -10.82
CA ASP A 393 -6.86 -12.82 -11.23
C ASP A 393 -6.62 -11.79 -10.12
N GLU A 394 -7.69 -11.25 -9.53
CA GLU A 394 -7.56 -10.30 -8.42
C GLU A 394 -6.90 -10.95 -7.20
N LEU A 395 -7.22 -12.20 -6.89
CA LEU A 395 -6.58 -12.95 -5.82
C LEU A 395 -5.09 -13.25 -6.09
N LEU A 396 -4.73 -13.56 -7.34
CA LEU A 396 -3.34 -13.76 -7.74
C LEU A 396 -2.53 -12.48 -7.51
N GLN A 397 -3.11 -11.32 -7.81
CA GLN A 397 -2.49 -10.02 -7.57
C GLN A 397 -2.35 -9.68 -6.09
N GLU A 398 -3.37 -9.95 -5.27
CA GLU A 398 -3.26 -9.78 -3.82
C GLU A 398 -2.18 -10.72 -3.26
N SER A 399 -2.08 -11.95 -3.78
CA SER A 399 -1.04 -12.91 -3.39
C SER A 399 0.36 -12.43 -3.78
N LEU A 400 0.53 -11.86 -4.98
CA LEU A 400 1.78 -11.20 -5.38
C LEU A 400 2.12 -10.07 -4.41
N GLY A 401 1.14 -9.22 -4.08
CA GLY A 401 1.34 -8.13 -3.14
C GLY A 401 1.75 -8.62 -1.75
N PHE A 402 1.11 -9.68 -1.22
CA PHE A 402 1.48 -10.27 0.07
C PHE A 402 2.89 -10.87 0.04
N SER A 403 3.29 -11.47 -1.08
CA SER A 403 4.64 -12.02 -1.27
C SER A 403 5.70 -10.92 -1.32
N ILE A 404 5.41 -9.80 -2.00
CA ILE A 404 6.28 -8.61 -2.04
C ILE A 404 6.45 -8.00 -0.64
N ILE A 405 5.35 -7.73 0.09
CA ILE A 405 5.45 -7.06 1.41
C ILE A 405 6.04 -7.97 2.50
N SER A 406 5.97 -9.30 2.31
CA SER A 406 6.60 -10.28 3.20
C SER A 406 8.05 -10.58 2.82
N ARG A 407 8.52 -10.06 1.67
CA ARG A 407 9.88 -10.18 1.14
C ARG A 407 10.30 -11.62 0.86
N ASP A 408 9.35 -12.45 0.42
CA ASP A 408 9.59 -13.82 -0.01
C ASP A 408 9.95 -13.84 -1.51
N VAL A 409 11.23 -14.01 -1.82
CA VAL A 409 11.76 -13.91 -3.20
C VAL A 409 11.23 -15.05 -4.06
N ASP A 410 11.31 -16.29 -3.57
CA ASP A 410 10.90 -17.49 -4.31
C ASP A 410 9.40 -17.43 -4.66
N GLN A 411 8.58 -16.99 -3.71
CA GLN A 411 7.15 -16.87 -3.93
C GLN A 411 6.81 -15.72 -4.89
N VAL A 412 7.54 -14.59 -4.84
CA VAL A 412 7.39 -13.51 -5.82
C VAL A 412 7.69 -14.01 -7.23
N GLU A 413 8.81 -14.71 -7.43
CA GLU A 413 9.18 -15.27 -8.73
C GLU A 413 8.15 -16.28 -9.25
N SER A 414 7.73 -17.21 -8.38
CA SER A 414 6.72 -18.22 -8.70
C SER A 414 5.41 -17.59 -9.17
N ILE A 415 4.91 -16.58 -8.44
CA ILE A 415 3.69 -15.87 -8.81
C ILE A 415 3.89 -15.03 -10.08
N LEU A 416 5.04 -14.37 -10.27
CA LEU A 416 5.29 -13.60 -11.49
C LEU A 416 5.29 -14.49 -12.74
N ARG A 417 5.90 -15.69 -12.66
CA ARG A 417 5.83 -16.69 -13.75
C ARG A 417 4.38 -17.11 -14.03
N GLN A 418 3.55 -17.24 -12.99
CA GLN A 418 2.11 -17.52 -13.14
C GLN A 418 1.38 -16.34 -13.79
N VAL A 419 1.62 -15.11 -13.34
CA VAL A 419 1.05 -13.86 -13.89
C VAL A 419 1.36 -13.72 -15.37
N GLN A 420 2.61 -13.97 -15.79
CA GLN A 420 3.01 -13.94 -17.19
C GLN A 420 2.25 -14.99 -18.02
N ARG A 421 2.15 -16.23 -17.50
CA ARG A 421 1.45 -17.34 -18.15
C ARG A 421 -0.04 -17.06 -18.34
N GLU A 422 -0.68 -16.49 -17.32
CA GLU A 422 -2.11 -16.17 -17.29
C GLU A 422 -2.44 -14.79 -17.88
N LYS A 423 -1.43 -13.98 -18.17
CA LYS A 423 -1.53 -12.61 -18.72
C LYS A 423 -2.35 -11.66 -17.84
N VAL A 424 -2.17 -11.76 -16.53
CA VAL A 424 -2.86 -10.91 -15.55
C VAL A 424 -2.20 -9.53 -15.50
N ASP A 425 -2.99 -8.46 -15.62
CA ASP A 425 -2.48 -7.08 -15.54
C ASP A 425 -2.19 -6.68 -14.09
N ILE A 426 -0.92 -6.54 -13.72
CA ILE A 426 -0.47 -6.16 -12.38
C ILE A 426 -0.14 -4.67 -12.21
N SER A 427 -0.39 -3.83 -13.22
CA SER A 427 0.02 -2.42 -13.21
C SER A 427 -0.56 -1.64 -12.03
N SER A 428 -1.83 -1.90 -11.68
CA SER A 428 -2.51 -1.24 -10.55
C SER A 428 -1.97 -1.59 -9.15
N LEU A 429 -1.11 -2.61 -9.03
CA LEU A 429 -0.40 -2.93 -7.79
C LEU A 429 0.81 -2.00 -7.59
N HIS A 430 1.32 -1.40 -8.68
CA HIS A 430 2.62 -0.72 -8.75
C HIS A 430 3.72 -1.54 -8.05
N PRO A 431 4.06 -2.74 -8.56
CA PRO A 431 4.88 -3.71 -7.83
C PRO A 431 6.24 -3.16 -7.38
N CYS A 432 6.90 -2.33 -8.19
CA CYS A 432 8.17 -1.69 -7.84
C CYS A 432 8.01 -0.67 -6.69
N HIS A 433 6.96 0.15 -6.68
CA HIS A 433 6.66 1.07 -5.58
C HIS A 433 6.28 0.31 -4.30
N LEU A 434 5.56 -0.81 -4.43
CA LEU A 434 5.27 -1.69 -3.31
C LEU A 434 6.56 -2.28 -2.73
N ALA A 435 7.44 -2.83 -3.57
CA ALA A 435 8.71 -3.41 -3.14
C ALA A 435 9.61 -2.39 -2.44
N THR A 436 9.76 -1.18 -3.00
CA THR A 436 10.56 -0.10 -2.37
C THR A 436 9.98 0.37 -1.03
N SER A 437 8.65 0.29 -0.86
CA SER A 437 8.01 0.62 0.42
C SER A 437 8.29 -0.42 1.51
N TYR A 438 8.55 -1.68 1.14
CA TYR A 438 8.86 -2.80 2.04
C TYR A 438 10.28 -3.35 1.82
N LEU A 439 11.21 -2.48 1.41
CA LEU A 439 12.59 -2.84 1.12
C LEU A 439 13.25 -3.50 2.34
N ASP A 440 14.01 -4.57 2.12
CA ASP A 440 14.64 -5.36 3.17
C ASP A 440 16.09 -5.67 2.77
N GLY A 441 17.01 -4.83 3.25
CA GLY A 441 18.45 -4.99 3.09
C GLY A 441 19.05 -6.12 3.93
N SER A 442 18.26 -6.80 4.78
CA SER A 442 18.76 -7.88 5.63
C SER A 442 18.53 -9.27 5.08
N LYS A 443 17.45 -9.48 4.31
CA LYS A 443 17.07 -10.80 3.78
C LYS A 443 17.12 -10.89 2.27
N SER A 444 16.64 -9.86 1.58
CA SER A 444 16.50 -9.90 0.12
C SER A 444 17.38 -8.90 -0.62
N CYS A 445 17.85 -7.85 0.06
CA CYS A 445 18.51 -6.69 -0.55
C CYS A 445 17.72 -6.19 -1.78
N CYS A 446 18.26 -6.37 -2.98
CA CYS A 446 17.66 -5.98 -4.25
C CYS A 446 16.96 -7.14 -4.99
N ASN A 447 16.94 -8.36 -4.48
CA ASN A 447 16.48 -9.56 -5.19
C ASN A 447 15.00 -9.50 -5.57
N ILE A 448 14.12 -9.04 -4.66
CA ILE A 448 12.70 -8.79 -4.98
C ILE A 448 12.59 -7.81 -6.16
N PHE A 449 13.43 -6.78 -6.15
CA PHE A 449 13.44 -5.77 -7.19
C PHE A 449 13.94 -6.36 -8.52
N SER A 450 14.99 -7.17 -8.49
CA SER A 450 15.52 -7.88 -9.66
C SER A 450 14.49 -8.83 -10.28
N ALA A 451 13.80 -9.64 -9.46
CA ALA A 451 12.72 -10.52 -9.89
C ALA A 451 11.59 -9.73 -10.58
N LEU A 452 11.21 -8.57 -10.03
CA LEU A 452 10.19 -7.70 -10.61
C LEU A 452 10.63 -7.08 -11.94
N LEU A 453 11.90 -6.69 -12.09
CA LEU A 453 12.40 -6.12 -13.35
C LEU A 453 12.58 -7.16 -14.44
N HIS A 454 12.96 -8.40 -14.08
CA HIS A 454 13.16 -9.49 -15.02
C HIS A 454 11.85 -10.16 -15.45
N LEU A 455 10.98 -10.51 -14.48
CA LEU A 455 9.75 -11.28 -14.71
C LEU A 455 8.49 -10.39 -14.73
N GLY A 456 8.58 -9.15 -14.27
CA GLY A 456 7.44 -8.24 -14.25
C GLY A 456 7.15 -7.57 -15.59
N PRO A 457 6.13 -6.71 -15.64
CA PRO A 457 5.84 -5.88 -16.81
C PRO A 457 6.97 -4.88 -17.05
N ASN A 458 7.10 -4.42 -18.30
CA ASN A 458 8.15 -3.48 -18.69
C ASN A 458 8.14 -2.24 -17.78
N LEU A 459 9.27 -1.97 -17.14
CA LEU A 459 9.44 -0.91 -16.15
C LEU A 459 8.97 0.46 -16.68
N ARG A 460 9.14 0.77 -17.96
CA ARG A 460 8.70 2.05 -18.55
C ARG A 460 7.21 2.33 -18.32
N HIS A 461 6.37 1.30 -18.25
CA HIS A 461 4.93 1.45 -18.03
C HIS A 461 4.55 1.58 -16.55
N ILE A 462 5.38 1.09 -15.64
CA ILE A 462 5.10 1.06 -14.19
C ILE A 462 6.10 1.91 -13.37
N TYR A 463 6.94 2.71 -14.05
CA TYR A 463 7.97 3.51 -13.40
C TYR A 463 7.38 4.65 -12.56
N THR A 464 6.22 5.17 -12.96
CA THR A 464 5.51 6.25 -12.27
C THR A 464 4.15 5.76 -11.81
N ASN A 465 3.81 6.01 -10.53
CA ASN A 465 2.52 5.62 -9.96
C ASN A 465 1.43 6.68 -10.21
N ASP A 466 0.22 6.42 -9.73
CA ASP A 466 -0.94 7.31 -9.90
C ASP A 466 -0.80 8.68 -9.20
N MET A 467 0.14 8.82 -8.26
CA MET A 467 0.48 10.08 -7.61
C MET A 467 1.54 10.89 -8.37
N GLY A 468 2.09 10.32 -9.45
CA GLY A 468 3.19 10.92 -10.19
C GLY A 468 4.57 10.63 -9.58
N HIS A 469 4.66 9.81 -8.53
CA HIS A 469 5.94 9.41 -7.93
C HIS A 469 6.61 8.36 -8.79
N THR A 470 7.88 8.58 -9.08
CA THR A 470 8.74 7.58 -9.73
C THR A 470 9.15 6.48 -8.75
N VAL A 471 9.70 5.37 -9.24
CA VAL A 471 10.31 4.35 -8.37
C VAL A 471 11.45 4.96 -7.55
N LEU A 472 12.26 5.84 -8.15
CA LEU A 472 13.35 6.53 -7.48
C LEU A 472 12.84 7.46 -6.36
N ASP A 473 11.72 8.16 -6.59
CA ASP A 473 11.05 8.93 -5.55
C ASP A 473 10.66 8.06 -4.36
N ASN A 474 10.18 6.83 -4.62
CA ASN A 474 9.80 5.92 -3.55
C ASN A 474 11.02 5.40 -2.76
N LEU A 475 12.20 5.30 -3.38
CA LEU A 475 13.47 5.06 -2.66
C LEU A 475 13.83 6.25 -1.76
N MET A 476 13.63 7.49 -2.21
CA MET A 476 13.83 8.69 -1.36
C MET A 476 12.87 8.69 -0.17
N ILE A 477 11.60 8.34 -0.40
CA ILE A 477 10.61 8.12 0.67
C ILE A 477 11.09 7.04 1.64
N ALA A 478 11.65 5.93 1.15
CA ALA A 478 12.15 4.85 1.99
C ALA A 478 13.27 5.32 2.94
N ILE A 479 14.15 6.22 2.47
CA ILE A 479 15.18 6.84 3.32
C ILE A 479 14.54 7.72 4.39
N LEU A 480 13.67 8.67 3.99
CA LEU A 480 13.01 9.58 4.93
C LEU A 480 12.21 8.81 5.98
N LYS A 481 11.45 7.81 5.55
CA LYS A 481 10.65 6.91 6.40
C LYS A 481 11.51 6.26 7.48
N SER A 482 12.70 5.79 7.13
CA SER A 482 13.47 4.89 8.00
C SER A 482 14.50 5.61 8.87
N HIS A 483 14.97 6.79 8.44
CA HIS A 483 16.14 7.45 9.03
C HIS A 483 15.88 8.88 9.51
N THR A 484 14.65 9.39 9.38
CA THR A 484 14.30 10.75 9.79
C THR A 484 13.00 10.84 10.59
N SER A 485 12.76 12.00 11.20
CA SER A 485 11.47 12.37 11.80
C SER A 485 10.51 13.06 10.82
N VAL A 486 10.81 13.08 9.52
CA VAL A 486 9.99 13.73 8.49
C VAL A 486 8.63 13.05 8.36
N THR A 487 7.58 13.85 8.17
CA THR A 487 6.22 13.35 7.93
C THR A 487 5.90 13.31 6.42
N PRO A 488 4.94 12.46 5.97
CA PRO A 488 4.59 12.35 4.55
C PRO A 488 4.23 13.67 3.86
N THR A 489 3.63 14.59 4.60
CA THR A 489 3.18 15.91 4.09
C THR A 489 4.33 16.77 3.56
N ILE A 490 5.53 16.61 4.14
CA ILE A 490 6.71 17.37 3.73
C ILE A 490 7.17 16.91 2.34
N ALA A 491 7.23 15.59 2.13
CA ALA A 491 7.63 14.98 0.85
C ALA A 491 6.60 15.25 -0.25
N ASP A 492 5.30 15.16 0.08
CA ASP A 492 4.22 15.48 -0.85
C ASP A 492 2.96 16.00 -0.10
N PRO A 493 2.48 17.22 -0.39
CA PRO A 493 1.24 17.75 0.20
C PRO A 493 0.00 16.88 -0.06
N ALA A 494 0.00 16.06 -1.11
CA ALA A 494 -1.08 15.10 -1.40
C ALA A 494 -1.20 14.00 -0.32
N LEU A 495 -0.17 13.84 0.52
CA LEU A 495 -0.10 12.89 1.63
C LEU A 495 -0.43 13.54 2.99
N ARG A 496 -1.01 14.74 3.02
CA ARG A 496 -1.33 15.47 4.27
C ARG A 496 -2.22 14.71 5.27
N ASP A 497 -3.06 13.82 4.76
CA ASP A 497 -4.00 13.03 5.58
C ASP A 497 -3.35 11.74 6.12
N MET A 498 -2.09 11.48 5.75
CA MET A 498 -1.32 10.30 6.19
C MET A 498 -0.46 10.63 7.41
N CYS A 499 -0.71 9.95 8.53
CA CYS A 499 0.10 10.10 9.74
C CYS A 499 1.48 9.44 9.66
N ARG A 500 1.71 8.54 8.67
CA ARG A 500 2.96 7.82 8.47
C ARG A 500 3.16 7.42 7.02
N PHE A 501 4.40 7.09 6.65
CA PHE A 501 4.70 6.51 5.34
C PHE A 501 4.24 5.04 5.23
N PRO A 502 3.85 4.59 4.03
CA PRO A 502 3.64 3.18 3.72
C PRO A 502 4.86 2.30 4.04
N GLY A 503 4.62 1.12 4.60
CA GLY A 503 5.69 0.15 4.90
C GLY A 503 6.56 0.50 6.12
N GLU A 504 6.15 1.44 6.98
CA GLU A 504 6.89 1.76 8.23
C GLU A 504 6.98 0.57 9.20
N GLU A 505 6.11 -0.42 9.04
CA GLU A 505 6.14 -1.68 9.79
C GLU A 505 7.33 -2.59 9.44
N VAL A 506 8.09 -2.28 8.38
CA VAL A 506 9.31 -2.99 7.99
C VAL A 506 10.50 -2.04 8.02
N ASP A 507 11.52 -2.42 8.79
CA ASP A 507 12.80 -1.73 8.84
C ASP A 507 13.71 -2.20 7.72
N ILE A 508 14.29 -1.27 6.96
CA ILE A 508 15.13 -1.61 5.81
C ILE A 508 16.34 -2.45 6.25
N CYS A 509 16.90 -2.21 7.43
CA CYS A 509 18.04 -2.96 7.92
C CYS A 509 17.69 -4.20 8.77
N GLY A 510 16.41 -4.62 8.76
CA GLY A 510 15.98 -5.92 9.29
C GLY A 510 15.85 -6.00 10.81
N ARG A 511 15.78 -4.87 11.53
CA ARG A 511 15.65 -4.89 13.00
C ARG A 511 14.24 -5.23 13.46
N TRP A 512 13.23 -4.97 12.62
CA TRP A 512 11.85 -5.39 12.83
C TRP A 512 11.09 -5.55 11.51
N ASP A 513 9.99 -6.29 11.58
CA ASP A 513 8.95 -6.36 10.57
C ASP A 513 7.54 -6.42 11.22
N ALA A 514 6.49 -6.50 10.40
CA ALA A 514 5.10 -6.48 10.85
C ALA A 514 4.74 -7.58 11.87
N ASP A 515 5.52 -8.66 11.92
CA ASP A 515 5.33 -9.83 12.76
C ASP A 515 6.21 -9.80 14.02
N SER A 516 7.12 -8.83 14.12
CA SER A 516 7.93 -8.61 15.32
C SER A 516 7.08 -8.19 16.53
N ASP A 517 7.34 -8.78 17.69
CA ASP A 517 6.60 -8.53 18.93
C ASP A 517 6.55 -7.03 19.29
N CYS A 518 7.64 -6.28 19.07
CA CYS A 518 7.69 -4.84 19.33
C CYS A 518 6.67 -4.05 18.50
N ILE A 519 6.52 -4.38 17.22
CA ILE A 519 5.58 -3.73 16.29
C ILE A 519 4.15 -4.08 16.66
N ARG A 520 3.88 -5.35 16.95
CA ARG A 520 2.55 -5.81 17.34
C ARG A 520 2.08 -5.16 18.64
N HIS A 521 2.96 -5.01 19.64
CA HIS A 521 2.65 -4.27 20.88
C HIS A 521 2.41 -2.78 20.63
N LEU A 522 3.23 -2.14 19.78
CA LEU A 522 3.08 -0.72 19.45
C LEU A 522 1.71 -0.44 18.80
N LEU A 523 1.35 -1.24 17.79
CA LEU A 523 0.06 -1.11 17.10
C LEU A 523 -1.13 -1.43 18.03
N ALA A 524 -0.99 -2.41 18.93
CA ALA A 524 -2.02 -2.74 19.91
C ALA A 524 -2.27 -1.62 20.93
N LYS A 525 -1.24 -0.83 21.29
CA LYS A 525 -1.39 0.40 22.10
C LYS A 525 -2.11 1.54 21.34
N GLY A 526 -2.27 1.39 20.02
CA GLY A 526 -2.90 2.37 19.16
C GLY A 526 -1.96 3.47 18.68
N ASP A 527 -0.65 3.23 18.74
CA ASP A 527 0.35 4.11 18.14
C ASP A 527 0.60 3.67 16.69
N PRO A 528 0.24 4.49 15.70
CA PRO A 528 0.26 4.07 14.31
C PRO A 528 1.64 4.22 13.66
N SER A 529 2.56 5.02 14.21
CA SER A 529 3.87 5.30 13.59
C SER A 529 5.01 4.82 14.48
N ILE A 530 6.14 4.48 13.86
CA ILE A 530 7.31 3.99 14.58
C ILE A 530 7.96 5.15 15.35
N PRO A 531 8.23 4.98 16.66
CA PRO A 531 8.91 6.00 17.43
C PRO A 531 10.25 6.38 16.80
N PHE A 532 10.52 7.68 16.68
CA PHE A 532 11.79 8.18 16.13
C PHE A 532 13.01 7.62 16.91
N SER A 533 12.87 7.40 18.22
CA SER A 533 13.88 6.76 19.07
C SER A 533 14.27 5.33 18.68
N TRP A 534 13.51 4.65 17.81
CA TRP A 534 13.87 3.33 17.29
C TRP A 534 14.71 3.42 16.01
N LYS A 535 14.67 4.57 15.34
CA LYS A 535 15.43 4.81 14.12
C LYS A 535 16.89 5.11 14.47
N HIS A 536 17.77 4.84 13.52
CA HIS A 536 19.17 5.25 13.57
C HIS A 536 19.53 5.90 12.24
N LYS A 537 20.74 6.44 12.14
CA LYS A 537 21.26 7.05 10.91
C LYS A 537 21.08 6.17 9.68
N PHE A 538 21.27 6.74 8.50
CA PHE A 538 21.25 6.00 7.25
C PHE A 538 22.43 5.00 7.17
N CYS A 539 22.19 3.77 7.62
CA CYS A 539 23.21 2.75 7.87
C CYS A 539 23.64 1.98 6.61
N HIS A 540 24.81 1.33 6.66
CA HIS A 540 25.36 0.52 5.57
C HIS A 540 24.38 -0.48 4.94
N THR A 541 23.61 -1.23 5.75
CA THR A 541 22.61 -2.17 5.20
C THR A 541 21.54 -1.46 4.37
N SER A 542 21.01 -0.33 4.86
CA SER A 542 20.01 0.45 4.13
C SER A 542 20.61 1.08 2.87
N VAL A 543 21.83 1.62 2.98
CA VAL A 543 22.54 2.25 1.86
C VAL A 543 22.78 1.24 0.75
N GLN A 544 23.29 0.05 1.10
CA GLN A 544 23.51 -1.05 0.15
C GLN A 544 22.22 -1.40 -0.60
N ALA A 545 21.12 -1.62 0.13
CA ALA A 545 19.84 -1.98 -0.48
C ALA A 545 19.34 -0.91 -1.47
N ILE A 546 19.46 0.37 -1.12
CA ILE A 546 19.04 1.48 -1.98
C ILE A 546 19.94 1.62 -3.20
N CYS A 547 21.27 1.60 -3.02
CA CYS A 547 22.23 1.69 -4.12
C CYS A 547 22.06 0.51 -5.09
N HIS A 548 21.90 -0.73 -4.58
CA HIS A 548 21.67 -1.90 -5.43
C HIS A 548 20.36 -1.78 -6.21
N CYS A 549 19.27 -1.29 -5.60
CA CYS A 549 18.04 -0.99 -6.33
C CYS A 549 18.23 0.08 -7.41
N ILE A 550 18.99 1.15 -7.15
CA ILE A 550 19.32 2.18 -8.16
C ILE A 550 20.07 1.55 -9.35
N CYS A 551 21.10 0.75 -9.09
CA CYS A 551 21.86 0.05 -10.13
C CYS A 551 20.97 -0.87 -10.97
N GLN A 552 20.09 -1.65 -10.32
CA GLN A 552 19.14 -2.52 -11.03
C GLN A 552 18.17 -1.71 -11.91
N ILE A 553 17.59 -0.60 -11.41
CA ILE A 553 16.67 0.24 -12.21
C ILE A 553 17.37 0.77 -13.48
N SER A 554 18.59 1.27 -13.31
CA SER A 554 19.38 1.91 -14.39
C SER A 554 19.66 0.94 -15.54
N GLN A 555 19.94 -0.33 -15.22
CA GLN A 555 20.20 -1.37 -16.22
C GLN A 555 18.98 -1.69 -17.08
N TYR A 556 17.78 -1.67 -16.48
CA TYR A 556 16.55 -2.07 -17.14
C TYR A 556 15.79 -0.93 -17.81
N SER A 557 16.08 0.33 -17.46
CA SER A 557 15.36 1.48 -18.05
C SER A 557 16.15 2.77 -18.05
N THR A 558 16.27 3.36 -19.23
CA THR A 558 16.75 4.73 -19.42
C THR A 558 15.76 5.80 -18.95
N ALA A 559 14.50 5.44 -18.67
CA ALA A 559 13.46 6.39 -18.24
C ALA A 559 13.80 7.06 -16.90
N MET A 560 14.59 6.38 -16.06
CA MET A 560 15.03 6.87 -14.76
C MET A 560 15.79 8.21 -14.85
N ARG A 561 16.52 8.43 -15.97
CA ARG A 561 17.33 9.65 -16.19
C ARG A 561 16.52 10.83 -16.73
N GLY A 562 15.39 10.56 -17.38
CA GLY A 562 14.59 11.58 -18.09
C GLY A 562 13.32 12.01 -17.36
N ALA A 563 12.84 11.21 -16.40
CA ALA A 563 11.62 11.51 -15.67
C ALA A 563 11.87 12.53 -14.55
N ALA A 564 11.09 13.62 -14.55
CA ALA A 564 11.04 14.56 -13.44
C ALA A 564 10.44 13.88 -12.19
N SER A 565 10.87 14.32 -11.01
CA SER A 565 10.39 13.82 -9.74
C SER A 565 8.92 14.23 -9.49
N GLY A 566 8.17 13.33 -8.86
CA GLY A 566 6.85 13.60 -8.30
C GLY A 566 6.88 14.11 -6.86
N LEU A 567 8.05 14.17 -6.22
CA LEU A 567 8.20 14.68 -4.86
C LEU A 567 8.47 16.18 -4.85
N TYR A 568 8.14 16.80 -3.72
CA TYR A 568 8.35 18.22 -3.46
C TYR A 568 7.76 19.14 -4.53
N VAL A 569 6.77 18.66 -5.28
CA VAL A 569 6.13 19.43 -6.33
C VAL A 569 5.45 20.64 -5.72
N ARG A 570 5.73 21.81 -6.28
CA ARG A 570 5.11 23.08 -5.90
C ARG A 570 4.52 23.74 -7.14
N ARG A 571 3.65 24.71 -6.92
CA ARG A 571 3.13 25.59 -7.98
C ARG A 571 3.38 27.02 -7.56
N CYS A 572 3.99 27.81 -8.44
CA CYS A 572 4.13 29.24 -8.21
C CYS A 572 2.73 29.88 -8.26
N PHE A 573 2.35 30.62 -7.22
CA PHE A 573 1.03 31.26 -7.15
C PHE A 573 0.92 32.46 -8.09
N ASP A 574 2.03 33.15 -8.35
CA ASP A 574 2.09 34.33 -9.21
C ASP A 574 2.02 33.97 -10.70
N CYS A 575 2.94 33.13 -11.19
CA CYS A 575 3.04 32.81 -12.62
C CYS A 575 2.32 31.49 -12.99
N GLY A 576 1.88 30.70 -12.01
CA GLY A 576 1.19 29.43 -12.23
C GLY A 576 2.09 28.26 -12.64
N MET A 577 3.41 28.44 -12.73
CA MET A 577 4.34 27.41 -13.17
C MET A 577 4.41 26.24 -12.18
N LYS A 578 4.42 25.00 -12.71
CA LYS A 578 4.64 23.79 -11.93
C LYS A 578 6.14 23.63 -11.69
N LEU A 579 6.57 23.79 -10.44
CA LEU A 579 7.96 23.65 -10.01
C LEU A 579 8.20 22.17 -9.71
N GLN A 580 8.97 21.50 -10.58
CA GLN A 580 9.25 20.07 -10.50
C GLN A 580 10.75 19.83 -10.50
N LEU A 581 11.22 19.06 -9.51
CA LEU A 581 12.62 18.70 -9.34
C LEU A 581 13.04 17.64 -10.37
N GLN A 582 14.30 17.66 -10.79
CA GLN A 582 14.92 16.51 -11.44
C GLN A 582 15.45 15.52 -10.38
N PRO A 583 15.80 14.27 -10.75
CA PRO A 583 16.23 13.25 -9.80
C PRO A 583 17.36 13.67 -8.84
N LEU A 584 18.41 14.34 -9.32
CA LEU A 584 19.50 14.81 -8.46
C LEU A 584 19.06 15.95 -7.53
N HIS A 585 18.20 16.88 -7.98
CA HIS A 585 17.62 17.89 -7.07
C HIS A 585 16.78 17.23 -5.98
N CYS A 586 15.99 16.20 -6.32
CA CYS A 586 15.22 15.43 -5.35
C CYS A 586 16.12 14.75 -4.31
N LEU A 587 17.27 14.22 -4.73
CA LEU A 587 18.30 13.71 -3.81
C LEU A 587 18.84 14.82 -2.90
N VAL A 588 19.18 16.01 -3.44
CA VAL A 588 19.66 17.15 -2.63
C VAL A 588 18.66 17.53 -1.55
N VAL A 589 17.37 17.64 -1.90
CA VAL A 589 16.31 17.99 -0.92
C VAL A 589 16.13 16.87 0.12
N THR A 590 16.23 15.61 -0.31
CA THR A 590 16.18 14.46 0.60
C THR A 590 17.37 14.46 1.56
N ALA A 591 18.58 14.72 1.07
CA ALA A 591 19.79 14.86 1.89
C ALA A 591 19.66 16.04 2.87
N TYR A 592 19.08 17.17 2.45
CA TYR A 592 18.81 18.30 3.34
C TYR A 592 17.84 17.93 4.47
N HIS A 593 16.80 17.15 4.16
CA HIS A 593 15.89 16.65 5.18
C HIS A 593 16.54 15.64 6.13
N VAL A 594 17.46 14.80 5.63
CA VAL A 594 18.27 13.92 6.48
C VAL A 594 19.22 14.73 7.37
N ALA A 595 19.83 15.80 6.86
CA ALA A 595 20.66 16.70 7.65
C ALA A 595 19.87 17.42 8.76
N CYS A 596 18.65 17.87 8.47
CA CYS A 596 17.83 18.64 9.41
C CYS A 596 17.03 17.77 10.41
N HIS A 597 16.63 16.57 10.01
CA HIS A 597 15.68 15.73 10.76
C HIS A 597 16.16 14.28 10.93
N GLY A 598 17.44 14.01 10.62
CA GLY A 598 18.08 12.71 10.75
C GLY A 598 18.28 12.31 12.20
N CYS A 599 18.60 11.03 12.39
CA CYS A 599 18.90 10.47 13.71
C CYS A 599 20.22 11.00 14.28
N GLU A 600 20.45 10.74 15.56
CA GLU A 600 21.75 10.94 16.19
C GLU A 600 22.84 10.15 15.42
N ASP A 601 24.08 10.67 15.39
CA ASP A 601 25.24 10.15 14.65
C ASP A 601 25.14 10.19 13.11
N GLU A 602 24.15 10.88 12.54
CA GLU A 602 24.09 11.09 11.10
C GLU A 602 25.29 11.92 10.60
N ASP A 603 25.94 11.44 9.54
CA ASP A 603 27.13 12.06 8.92
C ASP A 603 26.98 12.19 7.40
N LEU A 604 25.80 11.84 6.86
CA LEU A 604 25.47 11.88 5.44
C LEU A 604 26.31 10.97 4.53
N PHE A 605 27.08 10.01 5.08
CA PHE A 605 27.79 9.01 4.28
C PHE A 605 26.85 8.31 3.29
N GLY A 606 25.68 7.89 3.75
CA GLY A 606 24.69 7.22 2.90
C GLY A 606 24.13 8.10 1.78
N MET A 607 24.05 9.42 1.98
CA MET A 607 23.65 10.37 0.93
C MET A 607 24.74 10.55 -0.12
N VAL A 608 26.01 10.59 0.31
CA VAL A 608 27.17 10.61 -0.59
C VAL A 608 27.24 9.33 -1.41
N ALA A 609 26.99 8.17 -0.79
CA ALA A 609 26.91 6.90 -1.50
C ALA A 609 25.79 6.90 -2.56
N CYS A 610 24.60 7.42 -2.23
CA CYS A 610 23.50 7.55 -3.20
C CYS A 610 23.84 8.52 -4.35
N LEU A 611 24.54 9.62 -4.07
CA LEU A 611 24.98 10.58 -5.08
C LEU A 611 25.98 9.94 -6.05
N LEU A 612 27.03 9.32 -5.53
CA LEU A 612 28.04 8.62 -6.33
C LEU A 612 27.40 7.49 -7.15
N CYS A 613 26.48 6.73 -6.55
CA CYS A 613 25.71 5.69 -7.24
C CYS A 613 24.89 6.26 -8.41
N LEU A 614 24.22 7.41 -8.24
CA LEU A 614 23.47 8.04 -9.33
C LEU A 614 24.41 8.59 -10.42
N ILE A 615 25.53 9.21 -10.06
CA ILE A 615 26.52 9.68 -11.04
C ILE A 615 27.10 8.49 -11.84
N ALA A 616 27.44 7.39 -11.18
CA ALA A 616 27.90 6.15 -11.81
C ALA A 616 26.87 5.58 -12.81
N ASN A 617 25.58 5.81 -12.55
CA ASN A 617 24.46 5.41 -13.41
C ASN A 617 24.05 6.48 -14.45
N GLY A 618 24.88 7.51 -14.64
CA GLY A 618 24.79 8.49 -15.71
C GLY A 618 23.80 9.63 -15.48
N PHE A 619 23.61 10.03 -14.22
CA PHE A 619 22.85 11.23 -13.90
C PHE A 619 23.72 12.48 -14.02
N ASP A 620 23.28 13.44 -14.84
CA ASP A 620 24.00 14.67 -15.13
C ASP A 620 23.78 15.72 -14.03
N THR A 621 24.89 16.13 -13.39
CA THR A 621 24.97 17.14 -12.32
C THR A 621 24.69 18.57 -12.78
N ARG A 622 24.59 18.83 -14.08
CA ARG A 622 24.35 20.16 -14.66
C ARG A 622 22.89 20.40 -15.05
N LYS A 623 22.01 19.39 -14.91
CA LYS A 623 20.60 19.57 -15.23
C LYS A 623 19.97 20.67 -14.39
N MET A 624 19.32 21.61 -15.05
CA MET A 624 18.61 22.70 -14.38
C MET A 624 17.17 22.31 -14.07
N ALA A 625 16.61 22.92 -13.02
CA ALA A 625 15.18 22.87 -12.70
C ALA A 625 14.73 24.22 -12.15
N SER A 626 13.49 24.62 -12.47
CA SER A 626 12.87 25.80 -11.89
C SER A 626 12.48 25.54 -10.43
N ILE A 627 13.13 26.22 -9.48
CA ILE A 627 12.96 25.99 -8.04
C ILE A 627 12.77 27.31 -7.31
N SER A 628 11.84 27.33 -6.35
CA SER A 628 11.70 28.38 -5.34
C SER A 628 12.14 27.82 -3.99
N ILE A 629 13.23 28.34 -3.43
CA ILE A 629 13.72 27.93 -2.11
C ILE A 629 12.68 28.25 -1.02
N THR A 630 12.02 29.40 -1.14
CA THR A 630 10.95 29.80 -0.22
C THR A 630 9.85 28.77 -0.25
N ALA A 631 9.29 28.40 -1.41
CA ALA A 631 8.19 27.43 -1.49
C ALA A 631 8.59 25.99 -1.10
N LEU A 632 9.89 25.66 -1.20
CA LEU A 632 10.43 24.35 -0.87
C LEU A 632 10.63 24.16 0.64
N VAL A 633 11.20 25.16 1.32
CA VAL A 633 11.62 25.08 2.73
C VAL A 633 10.66 25.81 3.68
N GLN A 634 10.10 26.93 3.24
CA GLN A 634 9.17 27.76 4.01
C GLN A 634 7.76 27.54 3.44
N ASN A 635 6.73 27.43 4.26
CA ASN A 635 5.37 27.33 3.71
C ASN A 635 5.01 28.67 3.05
N ALA A 636 5.29 28.83 1.76
CA ALA A 636 4.99 30.04 1.01
C ALA A 636 3.50 30.33 1.06
N GLY A 637 3.15 31.51 1.59
CA GLY A 637 1.77 31.98 1.63
C GLY A 637 1.28 32.40 0.24
N LEU A 638 -0.03 32.60 0.12
CA LEU A 638 -0.74 33.05 -1.10
C LEU A 638 -0.26 34.41 -1.65
N GLU A 639 0.53 35.17 -0.90
CA GLU A 639 1.03 36.52 -1.24
C GLU A 639 2.55 36.55 -1.51
N SER A 640 3.19 35.40 -1.70
CA SER A 640 4.65 35.34 -1.94
C SER A 640 4.97 35.71 -3.39
N PRO A 641 5.90 36.66 -3.65
CA PRO A 641 6.27 37.02 -5.01
C PRO A 641 6.94 35.85 -5.74
N CYS A 642 6.86 35.87 -7.07
CA CYS A 642 7.53 34.93 -7.96
C CYS A 642 9.06 34.97 -7.78
N ASP A 643 9.61 34.03 -7.01
CA ASP A 643 11.02 33.95 -6.63
C ASP A 643 11.72 32.68 -7.15
N HIS A 644 11.07 31.92 -8.03
CA HIS A 644 11.70 30.74 -8.61
C HIS A 644 12.80 31.10 -9.61
N GLU A 645 13.87 30.33 -9.62
CA GLU A 645 14.99 30.48 -10.54
C GLU A 645 15.41 29.11 -11.08
N GLU A 646 16.12 29.07 -12.20
CA GLU A 646 16.72 27.84 -12.70
C GLU A 646 17.96 27.52 -11.88
N LEU A 647 17.94 26.39 -11.17
CA LEU A 647 19.06 25.93 -10.35
C LEU A 647 19.54 24.57 -10.80
N SER A 648 20.85 24.37 -10.82
CA SER A 648 21.50 23.07 -10.80
C SER A 648 21.42 22.43 -9.41
N PRO A 649 21.64 21.10 -9.27
CA PRO A 649 21.75 20.44 -7.97
C PRO A 649 22.80 21.09 -7.05
N ALA A 650 23.93 21.52 -7.60
CA ALA A 650 24.99 22.19 -6.85
C ALA A 650 24.52 23.55 -6.31
N GLU A 651 23.96 24.41 -7.15
CA GLU A 651 23.45 25.73 -6.73
C GLU A 651 22.30 25.61 -5.72
N LEU A 652 21.41 24.63 -5.90
CA LEU A 652 20.38 24.30 -4.92
C LEU A 652 20.99 23.95 -3.56
N SER A 653 22.02 23.09 -3.54
CA SER A 653 22.67 22.67 -2.29
C SER A 653 23.35 23.84 -1.57
N GLN A 654 23.94 24.77 -2.31
CA GLN A 654 24.53 25.99 -1.76
C GLN A 654 23.46 26.89 -1.13
N LYS A 655 22.35 27.16 -1.83
CA LYS A 655 21.24 27.96 -1.29
C LYS A 655 20.58 27.33 -0.07
N LEU A 656 20.47 26.01 -0.01
CA LEU A 656 19.97 25.31 1.17
C LEU A 656 20.92 25.44 2.37
N SER A 657 22.22 25.59 2.13
CA SER A 657 23.23 25.81 3.18
C SER A 657 23.07 27.16 3.88
N GLU A 658 22.47 28.14 3.20
CA GLU A 658 22.21 29.49 3.75
C GLU A 658 20.92 29.56 4.57
N THR A 659 20.12 28.48 4.59
CA THR A 659 18.86 28.46 5.34
C THR A 659 19.10 28.43 6.85
N PRO A 660 18.19 28.98 7.68
CA PRO A 660 18.37 29.00 9.13
C PRO A 660 18.57 27.61 9.77
N ALA A 661 18.03 26.54 9.17
CA ALA A 661 18.13 25.18 9.69
C ALA A 661 19.55 24.61 9.64
N SER A 662 20.40 25.08 8.72
CA SER A 662 21.79 24.62 8.61
C SER A 662 22.66 25.01 9.81
N SER A 663 22.28 26.09 10.50
CA SER A 663 23.00 26.56 11.69
C SER A 663 22.99 25.53 12.82
N SER A 664 21.91 24.76 12.96
CA SER A 664 21.72 23.73 13.99
C SER A 664 22.34 22.37 13.66
N TRP A 665 22.94 22.18 12.49
CA TRP A 665 23.57 20.91 12.13
C TRP A 665 24.78 20.60 13.00
N SER A 666 24.97 19.30 13.31
CA SER A 666 26.16 18.81 14.01
C SER A 666 27.42 19.00 13.15
N ALA A 667 28.59 18.80 13.77
CA ALA A 667 29.87 18.91 13.05
C ALA A 667 29.98 17.83 11.95
N GLU A 668 29.53 16.63 12.24
CA GLU A 668 29.54 15.46 11.36
C GLU A 668 28.62 15.70 10.14
N VAL A 669 27.39 16.18 10.37
CA VAL A 669 26.46 16.55 9.30
C VAL A 669 27.04 17.67 8.43
N LYS A 670 27.67 18.70 9.03
CA LYS A 670 28.32 19.79 8.28
C LYS A 670 29.46 19.26 7.41
N THR A 671 30.29 18.36 7.94
CA THR A 671 31.35 17.71 7.18
C THR A 671 30.78 16.90 6.01
N GLY A 672 29.79 16.04 6.28
CA GLY A 672 29.13 15.25 5.25
C GLY A 672 28.46 16.07 4.16
N TRP A 673 27.79 17.15 4.56
CA TRP A 673 27.14 18.08 3.64
C TRP A 673 28.16 18.81 2.76
N SER A 674 29.30 19.22 3.33
CA SER A 674 30.41 19.82 2.59
C SER A 674 30.96 18.86 1.52
N VAL A 675 31.16 17.58 1.87
CA VAL A 675 31.59 16.56 0.91
C VAL A 675 30.54 16.37 -0.20
N PHE A 676 29.26 16.26 0.18
CA PHE A 676 28.15 16.11 -0.76
C PHE A 676 28.07 17.28 -1.75
N CYS A 677 28.13 18.52 -1.26
CA CYS A 677 28.18 19.73 -2.08
C CYS A 677 29.45 19.80 -2.95
N GLY A 678 30.60 19.45 -2.38
CA GLY A 678 31.89 19.44 -3.08
C GLY A 678 31.84 18.54 -4.31
N ILE A 679 31.35 17.30 -4.17
CA ILE A 679 31.17 16.36 -5.28
C ILE A 679 30.26 16.93 -6.38
N LEU A 680 29.14 17.55 -6.02
CA LEU A 680 28.22 18.18 -6.98
C LEU A 680 28.87 19.34 -7.76
N CYS A 681 29.84 20.05 -7.16
CA CYS A 681 30.50 21.20 -7.78
C CYS A 681 31.67 20.81 -8.72
N LEU A 682 32.14 19.55 -8.69
CA LEU A 682 33.33 19.14 -9.46
C LEU A 682 33.15 19.23 -10.98
N ASP A 683 31.92 19.05 -11.47
CA ASP A 683 31.60 19.11 -12.90
C ASP A 683 31.49 20.56 -13.42
N GLN A 684 31.06 21.51 -12.57
CA GLN A 684 30.93 22.93 -12.94
C GLN A 684 32.27 23.59 -13.22
N ASN A 685 33.34 23.12 -12.56
CA ASN A 685 34.68 23.66 -12.68
C ASN A 685 35.44 23.18 -13.94
N ASN A 686 34.88 22.23 -14.71
CA ASN A 686 35.57 21.56 -15.82
C ASN A 686 34.89 21.81 -17.20
N SER A 687 34.40 23.03 -17.40
CA SER A 687 33.52 23.47 -18.52
C SER A 687 34.07 23.33 -19.96
N GLU A 688 35.26 22.79 -20.23
CA GLU A 688 35.88 22.89 -21.57
C GLU A 688 35.77 21.65 -22.49
N VAL A 689 35.21 20.48 -22.12
CA VAL A 689 35.45 19.25 -22.93
C VAL A 689 34.25 18.34 -23.28
N ILE A 690 32.99 18.68 -22.97
CA ILE A 690 31.84 17.76 -23.24
C ILE A 690 30.96 18.20 -24.44
N ASP A 691 31.56 18.77 -25.49
CA ASP A 691 30.85 19.14 -26.73
C ASP A 691 31.30 18.35 -27.98
N SER A 692 32.18 17.36 -27.83
CA SER A 692 32.44 16.40 -28.91
C SER A 692 31.55 15.17 -28.75
N GLU A 693 30.39 15.18 -29.41
CA GLU A 693 29.80 13.95 -29.93
C GLU A 693 30.85 13.30 -30.86
N GLY A 694 31.70 12.45 -30.28
CA GLY A 694 32.72 11.73 -31.02
C GLY A 694 32.04 10.79 -32.01
N GLU A 695 32.25 11.05 -33.31
CA GLU A 695 31.83 10.18 -34.39
C GLU A 695 32.28 8.74 -34.14
N MET A 696 31.33 7.83 -34.38
CA MET A 696 31.46 6.39 -34.25
C MET A 696 32.69 5.83 -34.96
N SER A 697 33.48 5.03 -34.25
CA SER A 697 34.27 3.96 -34.87
C SER A 697 33.73 2.62 -34.38
N GLU A 698 33.12 1.83 -35.27
CA GLU A 698 32.61 0.48 -35.00
C GLU A 698 33.72 -0.57 -34.78
N HIS A 699 34.98 -0.16 -34.74
CA HIS A 699 36.11 -1.03 -34.46
C HIS A 699 37.15 -0.30 -33.62
N SER A 700 37.12 -0.48 -32.29
CA SER A 700 38.28 -0.19 -31.44
C SER A 700 38.51 -1.39 -30.52
N GLU A 701 39.70 -1.98 -30.65
CA GLU A 701 40.26 -2.95 -29.73
C GLU A 701 40.22 -2.39 -28.30
N VAL A 702 39.98 -3.25 -27.31
CA VAL A 702 39.85 -2.90 -25.89
C VAL A 702 41.15 -2.24 -25.40
N ASP A 703 41.14 -0.93 -25.21
CA ASP A 703 42.31 -0.19 -24.69
C ASP A 703 42.41 -0.44 -23.17
N ASP A 704 43.55 -0.93 -22.69
CA ASP A 704 43.81 -1.21 -21.26
C ASP A 704 43.72 0.06 -20.36
N ARG A 705 43.42 1.24 -20.94
CA ARG A 705 43.20 2.53 -20.25
C ARG A 705 41.84 2.68 -19.58
N GLU A 706 40.96 1.68 -19.67
CA GLU A 706 39.61 1.74 -19.10
C GLU A 706 39.50 1.13 -17.67
N PHE A 707 40.64 0.72 -17.10
CA PHE A 707 40.73 0.08 -15.79
C PHE A 707 41.68 0.80 -14.83
N ILE A 708 41.30 0.85 -13.56
CA ILE A 708 42.04 1.41 -12.45
C ILE A 708 42.42 0.26 -11.51
N GLY A 709 43.72 -0.02 -11.40
CA GLY A 709 44.24 -1.11 -10.56
C GLY A 709 45.58 -1.63 -11.06
N THR A 710 46.20 -2.52 -10.28
CA THR A 710 47.51 -3.12 -10.62
C THR A 710 47.40 -4.48 -11.29
N ASP A 711 46.30 -5.20 -11.07
CA ASP A 711 46.08 -6.53 -11.60
C ASP A 711 45.29 -6.46 -12.92
N PRO A 712 45.57 -7.34 -13.90
CA PRO A 712 44.84 -7.36 -15.16
C PRO A 712 43.34 -7.63 -14.93
N PRO A 713 42.43 -6.95 -15.66
CA PRO A 713 41.00 -7.22 -15.54
C PRO A 713 40.70 -8.66 -15.98
N ALA A 714 39.77 -9.32 -15.29
CA ALA A 714 39.33 -10.67 -15.65
C ALA A 714 38.87 -10.74 -17.12
N ASP A 715 39.14 -11.83 -17.84
CA ASP A 715 38.86 -11.91 -19.29
C ASP A 715 37.37 -11.73 -19.66
N PHE A 716 36.45 -12.10 -18.76
CA PHE A 716 35.00 -11.86 -18.90
C PHE A 716 34.65 -10.35 -18.97
N PHE A 717 35.51 -9.48 -18.44
CA PHE A 717 35.33 -8.03 -18.34
C PHE A 717 35.34 -7.34 -19.72
N ARG A 718 36.20 -7.79 -20.64
CA ARG A 718 36.47 -7.11 -21.91
C ARG A 718 35.31 -7.17 -22.91
N GLY A 719 34.34 -8.07 -22.75
CA GLY A 719 33.28 -8.31 -23.75
C GLY A 719 32.01 -7.48 -23.56
N ASP A 720 31.46 -7.43 -22.34
CA ASP A 720 30.09 -6.96 -22.09
C ASP A 720 29.99 -5.58 -21.41
N HIS A 721 31.09 -5.05 -20.84
CA HIS A 721 31.03 -3.81 -20.04
C HIS A 721 30.91 -2.54 -20.91
N PHE A 722 31.33 -2.56 -22.18
CA PHE A 722 31.42 -1.41 -23.10
C PHE A 722 30.16 -0.53 -23.21
N GLY A 723 28.95 -1.10 -23.11
CA GLY A 723 27.69 -0.35 -23.19
C GLY A 723 27.41 0.59 -22.01
N PHE A 724 28.07 0.38 -20.86
CA PHE A 724 27.89 1.17 -19.64
C PHE A 724 28.89 2.34 -19.52
N HIS A 725 30.05 2.27 -20.18
CA HIS A 725 31.07 3.32 -20.09
C HIS A 725 30.61 4.66 -20.69
N ASN A 726 29.75 4.61 -21.71
CA ASN A 726 29.18 5.81 -22.33
C ASN A 726 28.22 6.58 -21.42
N GLN A 727 27.85 6.01 -20.25
CA GLN A 727 26.87 6.60 -19.35
C GLN A 727 27.53 7.33 -18.17
N ALA A 728 28.75 6.98 -17.75
CA ALA A 728 29.44 7.55 -16.59
C ALA A 728 30.39 8.71 -16.96
N GLY A 729 29.88 9.74 -17.65
CA GLY A 729 30.70 10.83 -18.23
C GLY A 729 31.61 11.55 -17.23
N LEU A 730 31.14 11.86 -16.02
CA LEU A 730 31.94 12.55 -15.00
C LEU A 730 33.08 11.66 -14.45
N PHE A 731 32.84 10.37 -14.27
CA PHE A 731 33.84 9.46 -13.72
C PHE A 731 34.97 9.17 -14.71
N ARG A 732 34.68 9.20 -16.03
CA ARG A 732 35.72 9.17 -17.06
C ARG A 732 36.64 10.40 -17.04
N LEU A 733 36.13 11.56 -16.61
CA LEU A 733 36.93 12.78 -16.47
C LEU A 733 37.68 12.85 -15.13
N ARG A 734 37.22 12.08 -14.13
CA ARG A 734 37.68 12.10 -12.73
C ARG A 734 37.80 10.67 -12.22
N GLU A 735 38.91 10.01 -12.55
CA GLU A 735 39.24 8.65 -12.09
C GLU A 735 39.27 8.53 -10.56
N ASP A 736 39.60 9.62 -9.87
CA ASP A 736 39.57 9.69 -8.41
C ASP A 736 38.13 9.57 -7.84
N LEU A 737 37.12 10.10 -8.54
CA LEU A 737 35.71 9.88 -8.18
C LEU A 737 35.23 8.46 -8.49
N ALA A 738 35.70 7.88 -9.59
CA ALA A 738 35.44 6.47 -9.90
C ALA A 738 36.00 5.56 -8.80
N THR A 739 37.23 5.85 -8.36
CA THR A 739 37.90 5.16 -7.26
C THR A 739 37.17 5.38 -5.93
N LEU A 740 36.65 6.59 -5.67
CA LEU A 740 35.84 6.86 -4.48
C LEU A 740 34.55 6.03 -4.47
N TRP A 741 33.86 5.89 -5.60
CA TRP A 741 32.68 5.02 -5.71
C TRP A 741 33.04 3.54 -5.49
N ALA A 742 34.17 3.09 -6.03
CA ALA A 742 34.71 1.75 -5.75
C ALA A 742 34.98 1.55 -4.24
N ALA A 743 35.55 2.56 -3.57
CA ALA A 743 35.78 2.52 -2.13
C ALA A 743 34.48 2.52 -1.30
N VAL A 744 33.44 3.23 -1.73
CA VAL A 744 32.12 3.18 -1.07
C VAL A 744 31.51 1.78 -1.19
N GLN A 745 31.61 1.14 -2.34
CA GLN A 745 31.15 -0.25 -2.52
C GLN A 745 31.97 -1.23 -1.66
N ALA A 746 33.29 -1.03 -1.53
CA ALA A 746 34.13 -1.81 -0.63
C ALA A 746 33.73 -1.62 0.85
N GLU A 747 33.48 -0.38 1.29
CA GLU A 747 32.98 -0.09 2.64
C GLU A 747 31.63 -0.79 2.89
N LEU A 748 30.68 -0.68 1.94
CA LEU A 748 29.37 -1.32 2.03
C LEU A 748 29.42 -2.85 1.98
N SER A 749 30.43 -3.46 1.37
CA SER A 749 30.57 -4.91 1.31
C SER A 749 31.40 -5.48 2.45
N THR A 750 32.29 -4.69 3.08
CA THR A 750 33.24 -5.21 4.09
C THR A 750 32.89 -4.82 5.52
N TYR A 751 32.17 -3.71 5.75
CA TYR A 751 32.00 -3.15 7.09
C TYR A 751 30.56 -3.09 7.59
N ARG A 752 30.31 -3.58 8.81
CA ARG A 752 29.07 -3.45 9.57
C ARG A 752 29.36 -3.02 11.00
N ARG A 753 28.44 -2.25 11.58
CA ARG A 753 28.50 -1.90 13.01
C ARG A 753 28.18 -3.13 13.87
N LEU A 754 29.23 -3.75 14.40
CA LEU A 754 29.10 -5.01 15.15
C LEU A 754 28.46 -4.82 16.53
N ASP A 755 28.86 -3.76 17.25
CA ASP A 755 28.30 -3.36 18.53
C ASP A 755 28.24 -1.83 18.67
N GLU A 756 27.61 -1.33 19.73
CA GLU A 756 27.38 0.12 19.92
C GLU A 756 28.66 0.92 20.17
N ARG A 757 29.79 0.29 20.51
CA ARG A 757 31.09 0.94 20.71
C ARG A 757 31.83 1.21 19.41
N TYR A 758 31.51 0.46 18.34
CA TYR A 758 32.09 0.67 17.02
C TYR A 758 31.43 1.84 16.30
N GLY A 759 32.25 2.55 15.52
CA GLY A 759 31.81 3.60 14.62
C GLY A 759 30.89 3.09 13.52
N TRP A 760 30.19 4.01 12.88
CA TRP A 760 29.26 3.67 11.80
C TRP A 760 29.97 3.37 10.48
N THR A 761 31.12 3.98 10.23
CA THR A 761 32.04 3.70 9.12
C THR A 761 33.34 3.07 9.65
N SER A 762 34.07 2.39 8.78
CA SER A 762 35.37 1.79 9.11
C SER A 762 36.49 2.84 9.23
N ASP A 763 37.62 2.43 9.78
CA ASP A 763 38.85 3.24 9.82
C ASP A 763 39.50 3.43 8.42
N TYR A 764 38.89 2.86 7.36
CA TYR A 764 39.35 2.98 5.98
C TYR A 764 38.62 4.06 5.18
N PHE A 765 37.55 4.64 5.73
CA PHE A 765 36.75 5.66 5.06
C PHE A 765 36.55 6.89 5.97
N SER A 766 37.14 8.03 5.60
CA SER A 766 37.08 9.27 6.38
C SER A 766 36.41 10.40 5.62
N MET A 767 35.24 10.84 6.10
CA MET A 767 34.53 12.01 5.58
C MET A 767 35.29 13.32 5.82
N GLU A 768 36.08 13.41 6.89
CA GLU A 768 36.91 14.58 7.18
C GLU A 768 38.06 14.72 6.18
N GLN A 769 38.74 13.61 5.86
CA GLN A 769 39.79 13.58 4.84
C GLN A 769 39.23 14.05 3.48
N LEU A 770 38.07 13.53 3.09
CA LEU A 770 37.40 13.90 1.84
C LEU A 770 37.05 15.37 1.79
N ARG A 771 36.52 15.93 2.89
CA ARG A 771 36.22 17.35 2.99
C ARG A 771 37.47 18.19 2.78
N ASP A 772 38.55 17.89 3.50
CA ASP A 772 39.79 18.65 3.42
C ASP A 772 40.40 18.63 2.01
N GLN A 773 40.34 17.47 1.34
CA GLN A 773 40.79 17.32 -0.06
C GLN A 773 39.95 18.16 -1.01
N LEU A 774 38.61 18.10 -0.90
CA LEU A 774 37.69 18.87 -1.73
C LEU A 774 37.83 20.38 -1.52
N ASP A 775 37.96 20.83 -0.26
CA ASP A 775 38.14 22.25 0.09
C ASP A 775 39.46 22.81 -0.50
N ARG A 776 40.47 21.97 -0.70
CA ARG A 776 41.77 22.33 -1.31
C ARG A 776 41.82 22.14 -2.83
N GLY A 777 40.78 21.54 -3.43
CA GLY A 777 40.78 21.16 -4.84
C GLY A 777 41.80 20.06 -5.18
N GLU A 778 42.13 19.21 -4.21
CA GLU A 778 43.04 18.07 -4.37
C GLU A 778 42.32 16.85 -4.98
N HIS A 779 43.08 15.85 -5.41
CA HIS A 779 42.52 14.55 -5.81
C HIS A 779 41.86 13.87 -4.61
N VAL A 780 40.68 13.32 -4.85
CA VAL A 780 39.87 12.72 -3.81
C VAL A 780 40.30 11.27 -3.60
N SER A 781 40.69 10.92 -2.38
CA SER A 781 41.12 9.56 -2.05
C SER A 781 40.80 9.21 -0.60
N VAL A 782 40.56 7.93 -0.36
CA VAL A 782 40.38 7.35 0.97
C VAL A 782 41.37 6.20 1.18
N LYS A 783 41.53 5.78 2.43
CA LYS A 783 42.52 4.77 2.81
C LYS A 783 42.36 3.43 2.11
N TYR A 784 41.16 3.06 1.65
CA TYR A 784 40.98 1.90 0.76
C TYR A 784 41.86 1.98 -0.50
N ALA A 785 41.85 3.14 -1.17
CA ALA A 785 42.65 3.37 -2.37
C ALA A 785 44.13 3.61 -2.01
N ASP A 786 44.40 4.45 -1.02
CA ASP A 786 45.77 4.80 -0.61
C ASP A 786 46.58 3.58 -0.15
N ALA A 787 45.92 2.58 0.45
CA ALA A 787 46.54 1.35 0.91
C ALA A 787 46.50 0.20 -0.11
N GLY A 788 45.98 0.41 -1.32
CA GLY A 788 45.88 -0.62 -2.37
C GLY A 788 44.96 -1.78 -1.99
N LEU A 789 43.89 -1.52 -1.24
CA LEU A 789 42.96 -2.54 -0.76
C LEU A 789 41.85 -2.86 -1.76
N LEU A 790 41.66 -2.02 -2.78
CA LEU A 790 40.63 -2.21 -3.81
C LEU A 790 41.13 -3.16 -4.91
N GLN A 791 40.24 -4.03 -5.36
CA GLN A 791 40.46 -4.78 -6.60
C GLN A 791 40.48 -3.85 -7.81
N THR A 792 41.03 -4.36 -8.93
CA THR A 792 40.96 -3.65 -10.22
C THR A 792 39.51 -3.40 -10.61
N HIS A 793 39.19 -2.15 -10.93
CA HIS A 793 37.83 -1.70 -11.24
C HIS A 793 37.82 -0.82 -12.49
N CYS A 794 36.65 -0.67 -13.11
CA CYS A 794 36.47 0.18 -14.28
C CYS A 794 36.53 1.67 -13.93
N VAL A 795 36.82 2.52 -14.90
CA VAL A 795 36.67 3.99 -14.83
C VAL A 795 35.23 4.45 -14.52
N CYS A 796 34.23 3.57 -14.51
CA CYS A 796 32.89 3.86 -13.98
C CYS A 796 32.75 3.55 -12.48
N GLY A 797 33.83 3.10 -11.82
CA GLY A 797 33.87 2.69 -10.42
C GLY A 797 33.27 1.31 -10.15
N SER A 798 32.85 0.55 -11.16
CA SER A 798 32.30 -0.80 -11.00
C SER A 798 33.41 -1.86 -10.93
N PHE A 799 33.24 -2.83 -10.04
CA PHE A 799 34.05 -4.06 -10.01
C PHE A 799 33.52 -5.09 -11.03
N SER A 800 34.35 -6.09 -11.35
CA SER A 800 34.19 -7.10 -12.41
C SER A 800 33.02 -8.06 -12.22
N THR A 801 31.79 -7.54 -12.21
CA THR A 801 30.59 -8.32 -11.90
C THR A 801 29.51 -8.22 -12.96
N TYR A 802 28.88 -9.37 -13.20
CA TYR A 802 27.64 -9.46 -13.94
C TYR A 802 26.59 -8.56 -13.26
N ARG A 803 26.01 -7.60 -14.01
CA ARG A 803 24.93 -6.72 -13.54
C ARG A 803 25.31 -5.75 -12.40
N GLY A 804 26.58 -5.34 -12.28
CA GLY A 804 26.99 -4.14 -11.54
C GLY A 804 26.68 -4.14 -10.03
N ILE A 805 26.57 -5.32 -9.41
CA ILE A 805 26.50 -5.48 -7.96
C ILE A 805 27.72 -6.29 -7.54
N PRO A 806 28.69 -5.68 -6.85
CA PRO A 806 29.90 -6.38 -6.44
C PRO A 806 29.65 -7.27 -5.22
N THR A 807 30.25 -8.45 -5.21
CA THR A 807 30.35 -9.29 -4.01
C THR A 807 31.58 -8.90 -3.17
N LEU A 808 31.71 -9.48 -1.99
CA LEU A 808 32.86 -9.19 -1.11
C LEU A 808 34.20 -9.50 -1.80
N SER A 809 34.30 -10.64 -2.50
CA SER A 809 35.52 -11.06 -3.21
C SER A 809 35.87 -10.13 -4.37
N ASP A 810 34.87 -9.48 -4.98
CA ASP A 810 35.09 -8.56 -6.11
C ASP A 810 35.62 -7.19 -5.67
N THR A 811 35.42 -6.78 -4.42
CA THR A 811 35.73 -5.40 -3.99
C THR A 811 37.13 -5.22 -3.40
N THR A 812 37.68 -6.26 -2.75
CA THR A 812 38.90 -6.13 -1.95
C THR A 812 39.97 -7.17 -2.27
N THR A 813 41.24 -6.75 -2.22
CA THR A 813 42.41 -7.62 -2.44
C THR A 813 42.78 -8.47 -1.23
N GLN A 814 42.25 -8.11 -0.05
CA GLN A 814 42.54 -8.75 1.23
C GLN A 814 41.26 -8.92 2.04
N TYR A 815 41.18 -9.98 2.84
CA TYR A 815 40.04 -10.19 3.74
C TYR A 815 40.13 -9.26 4.96
N ILE A 816 39.42 -8.14 4.88
CA ILE A 816 39.32 -7.10 5.93
C ILE A 816 37.89 -6.96 6.49
N ALA A 817 36.99 -7.86 6.09
CA ALA A 817 35.57 -7.78 6.40
C ALA A 817 35.28 -8.10 7.87
N ASN A 818 34.27 -7.44 8.44
CA ASN A 818 33.78 -7.73 9.80
C ASN A 818 32.33 -8.25 9.77
N LEU A 819 32.05 -9.17 8.84
CA LEU A 819 30.70 -9.62 8.53
C LEU A 819 30.28 -10.93 9.19
N ASP A 820 31.21 -11.65 9.82
CA ASP A 820 31.05 -13.02 10.33
C ASP A 820 30.21 -13.12 11.62
N VAL A 821 29.02 -12.51 11.59
CA VAL A 821 28.00 -12.64 12.63
C VAL A 821 26.79 -13.36 12.05
N TRP A 822 26.89 -14.69 11.97
CA TRP A 822 25.91 -15.60 11.34
C TRP A 822 24.46 -15.38 11.78
N GLN A 823 24.21 -14.92 13.01
CA GLN A 823 22.85 -14.64 13.50
C GLN A 823 22.20 -13.39 12.90
N ARG A 824 22.99 -12.52 12.25
CA ARG A 824 22.56 -11.24 11.67
C ARG A 824 22.85 -11.14 10.16
N ALA A 825 23.60 -12.07 9.61
CA ALA A 825 23.93 -12.15 8.19
C ALA A 825 22.99 -13.12 7.47
N THR A 826 22.49 -12.73 6.30
CA THR A 826 21.82 -13.63 5.34
C THR A 826 22.68 -13.68 4.09
N TYR A 827 22.93 -14.88 3.56
CA TYR A 827 23.69 -15.08 2.33
C TYR A 827 22.72 -15.55 1.25
N SER A 828 22.82 -14.99 0.05
CA SER A 828 22.13 -15.54 -1.11
C SER A 828 22.90 -15.26 -2.38
N HIS A 829 22.72 -16.12 -3.38
CA HIS A 829 23.27 -15.88 -4.70
C HIS A 829 22.70 -14.60 -5.33
N LEU A 830 23.51 -14.01 -6.22
CA LEU A 830 23.02 -13.04 -7.18
C LEU A 830 22.03 -13.75 -8.14
N PRO A 831 20.93 -13.11 -8.55
CA PRO A 831 19.98 -13.73 -9.48
C PRO A 831 20.59 -13.98 -10.87
N ASP A 832 20.49 -15.22 -11.39
CA ASP A 832 21.12 -15.70 -12.65
C ASP A 832 20.47 -15.21 -13.96
N TYR A 833 19.60 -14.21 -13.87
CA TYR A 833 18.68 -13.86 -14.94
C TYR A 833 19.31 -13.24 -16.17
#